data_AF-A0A316RRX9-F1
#
_entry.id   AF-A0A316RRX9-F1
#
_cell.length_a   1.000
_cell.length_b   1.000
_cell.length_c   1.000
_cell.angle_alpha   90.00
_cell.angle_beta   90.00
_cell.angle_gamma   90.00
#
_symmetry.space_group_name_H-M   'P 1'
#
loop_
_entity.id
_entity.type
_entity.pdbx_description
1 polymer ?
#
loop_
_entity_poly.entity_id
_entity_poly.type
_entity_poly.pdbx_seq_one_letter_code
_entity_poly.pdbx_strand_id
1 'polypeptide(L)'
;MLDETYYIYTGYTNDRIDDTPASLAGKKLGVVDPSNSKATLDAWIAEQGLDTQAIGYPTFDDMYAAYTTGRIDALVSSENIAEGVASIYPAQIVGRRPYYLAVAKGRDDLLANVNSAQEIMNNQGKVFLDSLRSRCSANSAVNDFMSADEHEWTQMHSSITVGYLDDYLPYCSKDANGEPTGLMTDVLTATIQGLPGNWSPKVEYRCSDDQAELFAALADGQSYDGSIETVAVNRHNLLQRAYTEEVFPDARVLEYESIDECIGAVEKGEAQGTIVNGLRAGALLESRVGLYRVQLPLTDDRCFGVAPGNGMLLRLLNRGLGIIGEDYGTNASYNYTKGLFTYTTLDFVCDHWAILALLALAVVLAIIASVAAHFRRLRRANEREAEQNRLLADALSQAERADHLKDELLTNLSHDIRTPLNGILGALEVNRRSDDAELIERNTLKARDAAQNLLGMVDDLLEMSALRSGDVELRREPFCPAQIFRSAEENASGRAQAARLNLNASLAPELEKTYLGSPSFMRQIVVNVLDNAVRYNVAGGGVQLTAGYREEAAEAGVAGTPFLTLAVAVNGRGMDPEQLARLFEPFAQEENDVRSVYPGSGLGMSITKALVDLMGGSIGVTSEPGRGTVVEAAIPLTPAGDEKGKAGSDAPRTRAAGTGATSPVAAGAPAEAPLSHEMTKRDSPFSSFFS
;
A
#
# COMPACT_ATOMS: atom_id res chain seq x y z
N MET A 1 -27.12 -42.92 29.48
CA MET A 1 -26.76 -44.33 29.71
C MET A 1 -27.65 -45.18 28.83
N LEU A 2 -27.14 -46.24 28.19
CA LEU A 2 -27.98 -47.13 27.39
C LEU A 2 -28.76 -48.03 28.36
N ASP A 3 -30.08 -47.97 28.32
CA ASP A 3 -30.96 -48.82 29.12
C ASP A 3 -31.64 -49.86 28.23
N GLU A 4 -31.62 -51.12 28.65
CA GLU A 4 -32.43 -52.19 28.08
C GLU A 4 -33.86 -52.10 28.64
N THR A 5 -34.84 -51.90 27.77
CA THR A 5 -36.25 -51.89 28.17
C THR A 5 -36.87 -53.28 28.02
N TYR A 6 -37.56 -53.74 29.07
CA TYR A 6 -38.26 -55.03 29.10
C TYR A 6 -39.75 -54.84 28.90
N TYR A 7 -40.31 -55.61 27.98
CA TYR A 7 -41.72 -55.61 27.61
C TYR A 7 -42.38 -56.95 27.88
N ILE A 8 -43.68 -56.90 28.15
CA ILE A 8 -44.59 -58.04 28.12
C ILE A 8 -45.19 -58.11 26.71
N TYR A 9 -44.97 -59.22 26.01
CA TYR A 9 -45.49 -59.50 24.68
C TYR A 9 -46.64 -60.50 24.72
N THR A 10 -47.72 -60.21 23.99
CA THR A 10 -48.92 -61.06 23.86
C THR A 10 -49.40 -61.08 22.40
N GLY A 11 -50.35 -61.95 22.05
CA GLY A 11 -50.72 -62.23 20.66
C GLY A 11 -51.94 -61.46 20.18
N TYR A 12 -52.03 -61.26 18.86
CA TYR A 12 -53.07 -60.44 18.20
C TYR A 12 -54.52 -60.85 18.49
N THR A 13 -54.76 -62.12 18.84
CA THR A 13 -56.10 -62.66 19.13
C THR A 13 -56.40 -62.74 20.63
N ASN A 14 -55.47 -62.30 21.49
CA ASN A 14 -55.62 -62.31 22.94
C ASN A 14 -56.08 -60.93 23.41
N ASP A 15 -57.40 -60.71 23.39
CA ASP A 15 -58.12 -59.52 23.84
C ASP A 15 -58.15 -59.32 25.37
N ARG A 16 -57.43 -60.16 26.12
CA ARG A 16 -57.46 -60.22 27.58
C ARG A 16 -56.26 -59.60 28.28
N ILE A 17 -55.28 -59.08 27.53
CA ILE A 17 -54.08 -58.41 28.05
C ILE A 17 -53.93 -57.08 27.30
N ASP A 18 -53.93 -55.98 28.04
CA ASP A 18 -53.83 -54.59 27.55
C ASP A 18 -52.61 -53.86 28.15
N ASP A 19 -52.55 -52.53 28.03
CA ASP A 19 -51.46 -51.69 28.53
C ASP A 19 -51.51 -51.43 30.05
N THR A 20 -52.55 -51.90 30.74
CA THR A 20 -52.72 -51.73 32.18
C THR A 20 -52.21 -52.96 32.96
N PRO A 21 -51.54 -52.77 34.11
CA PRO A 21 -51.04 -53.91 34.91
C PRO A 21 -52.17 -54.84 35.37
N ALA A 22 -53.38 -54.31 35.53
CA ALA A 22 -54.56 -55.05 35.96
C ALA A 22 -54.95 -56.18 34.99
N SER A 23 -54.69 -56.03 33.69
CA SER A 23 -55.02 -57.06 32.68
C SER A 23 -54.20 -58.34 32.82
N LEU A 24 -53.12 -58.31 33.61
CA LEU A 24 -52.23 -59.44 33.86
C LEU A 24 -52.67 -60.32 35.05
N ALA A 25 -53.69 -59.90 35.81
CA ALA A 25 -54.15 -60.66 36.97
C ALA A 25 -54.59 -62.09 36.58
N GLY A 26 -54.09 -63.09 37.31
CA GLY A 26 -54.36 -64.51 37.07
C GLY A 26 -53.65 -65.12 35.85
N LYS A 27 -52.76 -64.37 35.19
CA LYS A 27 -52.02 -64.82 34.00
C LYS A 27 -50.68 -65.47 34.35
N LYS A 28 -50.15 -66.24 33.39
CA LYS A 28 -48.82 -66.84 33.44
C LYS A 28 -47.88 -66.13 32.48
N LEU A 29 -46.82 -65.53 33.01
CA LEU A 29 -45.82 -64.80 32.23
C LEU A 29 -44.56 -65.65 32.09
N GLY A 30 -44.13 -65.94 30.87
CA GLY A 30 -42.85 -66.60 30.61
C GLY A 30 -41.71 -65.60 30.61
N VAL A 31 -40.55 -65.97 31.17
CA VAL A 31 -39.31 -65.17 31.07
C VAL A 31 -38.11 -66.10 30.87
N VAL A 32 -37.14 -65.67 30.05
CA VAL A 32 -35.88 -66.40 29.87
C VAL A 32 -35.00 -66.22 31.11
N ASP A 33 -34.64 -67.32 31.77
CA ASP A 33 -34.03 -67.32 33.11
C ASP A 33 -32.65 -68.03 33.22
N PRO A 34 -31.65 -67.71 32.38
CA PRO A 34 -30.30 -68.22 32.56
C PRO A 34 -29.54 -67.51 33.71
N SER A 35 -30.08 -66.41 34.26
CA SER A 35 -29.39 -65.50 35.18
C SER A 35 -30.29 -64.87 36.25
N ASN A 36 -31.32 -65.58 36.72
CA ASN A 36 -32.25 -65.13 37.78
C ASN A 36 -33.19 -63.96 37.38
N SER A 37 -33.52 -63.85 36.08
CA SER A 37 -34.49 -62.90 35.55
C SER A 37 -35.90 -63.15 36.09
N LYS A 38 -36.23 -64.40 36.42
CA LYS A 38 -37.52 -64.76 37.02
C LYS A 38 -37.75 -64.06 38.36
N ALA A 39 -36.74 -64.03 39.23
CA ALA A 39 -36.85 -63.38 40.54
C ALA A 39 -37.10 -61.86 40.41
N THR A 40 -36.59 -61.23 39.34
CA THR A 40 -36.86 -59.81 39.06
C THR A 40 -38.31 -59.60 38.67
N LEU A 41 -38.84 -60.47 37.80
CA LEU A 41 -40.24 -60.40 37.38
C LEU A 41 -41.19 -60.69 38.56
N ASP A 42 -40.85 -61.64 39.42
CA ASP A 42 -41.62 -61.92 40.66
C ASP A 42 -41.68 -60.67 41.58
N ALA A 43 -40.57 -59.93 41.73
CA ALA A 43 -40.53 -58.72 42.54
C ALA A 43 -41.42 -57.61 41.94
N TRP A 44 -41.36 -57.41 40.62
CA TRP A 44 -42.21 -56.44 39.93
C TRP A 44 -43.70 -56.79 40.05
N ILE A 45 -44.08 -58.06 39.87
CA ILE A 45 -45.47 -58.54 40.07
C ILE A 45 -45.96 -58.21 41.49
N ALA A 46 -45.11 -58.42 42.49
CA ALA A 46 -45.44 -58.11 43.89
C ALA A 46 -45.61 -56.60 44.14
N GLU A 47 -44.77 -55.76 43.54
CA GLU A 47 -44.88 -54.30 43.62
C GLU A 47 -46.18 -53.78 42.99
N GLN A 48 -46.62 -54.39 41.88
CA GLN A 48 -47.89 -54.06 41.22
C GLN A 48 -49.12 -54.65 41.94
N GLY A 49 -48.93 -55.49 42.96
CA GLY A 49 -50.03 -56.13 43.71
C GLY A 49 -50.85 -57.14 42.90
N LEU A 50 -50.22 -57.79 41.92
CA LEU A 50 -50.90 -58.69 40.97
C LEU A 50 -50.83 -60.16 41.39
N ASP A 51 -51.92 -60.90 41.19
CA ASP A 51 -51.95 -62.37 41.35
C ASP A 51 -51.52 -63.07 40.04
N THR A 52 -50.31 -62.76 39.59
CA THR A 52 -49.75 -63.23 38.31
C THR A 52 -48.58 -64.18 38.56
N GLN A 53 -48.44 -65.24 37.77
CA GLN A 53 -47.38 -66.22 37.96
C GLN A 53 -46.26 -66.05 36.93
N ALA A 54 -45.02 -65.80 37.36
CA ALA A 54 -43.84 -65.86 36.49
C ALA A 54 -43.32 -67.30 36.33
N ILE A 55 -42.99 -67.70 35.11
CA ILE A 55 -42.44 -69.01 34.75
C ILE A 55 -41.11 -68.82 34.01
N GLY A 56 -40.03 -69.36 34.58
CA GLY A 56 -38.69 -69.30 33.99
C GLY A 56 -38.46 -70.37 32.94
N TYR A 57 -37.85 -69.99 31.82
CA TYR A 57 -37.46 -70.90 30.73
C TYR A 57 -35.96 -70.80 30.43
N PRO A 58 -35.27 -71.90 30.05
CA PRO A 58 -33.84 -71.88 29.80
C PRO A 58 -33.44 -71.04 28.58
N THR A 59 -34.27 -71.03 27.55
CA THR A 59 -34.03 -70.30 26.29
C THR A 59 -35.29 -69.59 25.81
N PHE A 60 -35.11 -68.62 24.91
CA PHE A 60 -36.24 -67.94 24.25
C PHE A 60 -37.10 -68.91 23.45
N ASP A 61 -36.50 -69.88 22.76
CA ASP A 61 -37.24 -70.88 21.95
C ASP A 61 -38.14 -71.76 22.83
N ASP A 62 -37.68 -72.18 24.01
CA ASP A 62 -38.48 -72.95 24.96
C ASP A 62 -39.68 -72.13 25.49
N MET A 63 -39.43 -70.85 25.77
CA MET A 63 -40.45 -69.90 26.21
C MET A 63 -41.48 -69.65 25.12
N TYR A 64 -41.04 -69.41 23.89
CA TYR A 64 -41.91 -69.17 22.75
C TYR A 64 -42.73 -70.41 22.37
N ALA A 65 -42.15 -71.60 22.45
CA ALA A 65 -42.88 -72.87 22.30
C ALA A 65 -43.93 -73.05 23.40
N ALA A 66 -43.64 -72.64 24.64
CA ALA A 66 -44.62 -72.69 25.73
C ALA A 66 -45.78 -71.71 25.52
N TYR A 67 -45.50 -70.53 24.95
CA TYR A 67 -46.51 -69.54 24.60
C TYR A 67 -47.41 -70.02 23.46
N THR A 68 -46.83 -70.49 22.35
CA THR A 68 -47.61 -71.00 21.20
C THR A 68 -48.43 -72.24 21.53
N THR A 69 -48.02 -73.03 22.53
CA THR A 69 -48.79 -74.18 23.05
C THR A 69 -49.76 -73.83 24.18
N GLY A 70 -49.89 -72.55 24.55
CA GLY A 70 -50.84 -72.06 25.55
C GLY A 70 -50.49 -72.39 27.00
N ARG A 71 -49.24 -72.71 27.31
CA ARG A 71 -48.76 -72.98 28.69
C ARG A 71 -48.48 -71.70 29.48
N ILE A 72 -48.21 -70.60 28.78
CA ILE A 72 -48.08 -69.25 29.29
C ILE A 72 -48.96 -68.31 28.48
N ASP A 73 -49.46 -67.25 29.10
CA ASP A 73 -50.38 -66.28 28.52
C ASP A 73 -49.66 -65.11 27.83
N ALA A 74 -48.43 -64.79 28.27
CA ALA A 74 -47.60 -63.74 27.68
C ALA A 74 -46.10 -64.02 27.91
N LEU A 75 -45.26 -63.35 27.14
CA LEU A 75 -43.80 -63.48 27.12
C LEU A 75 -43.17 -62.21 27.70
N VAL A 76 -42.09 -62.32 28.45
CA VAL A 76 -41.32 -61.17 28.95
C VAL A 76 -39.93 -61.21 28.34
N SER A 77 -39.57 -60.16 27.61
CA SER A 77 -38.29 -60.05 26.91
C SER A 77 -37.88 -58.59 26.75
N SER A 78 -36.61 -58.34 26.48
CA SER A 78 -36.15 -57.00 26.09
C SER A 78 -36.58 -56.64 24.67
N GLU A 79 -36.45 -55.36 24.33
CA GLU A 79 -36.79 -54.74 23.05
C GLU A 79 -36.13 -55.37 21.81
N ASN A 80 -35.18 -56.29 21.98
CA ASN A 80 -34.38 -56.91 20.92
C ASN A 80 -34.90 -58.28 20.44
N ILE A 81 -36.22 -58.47 20.32
CA ILE A 81 -36.77 -59.70 19.72
C ILE A 81 -36.48 -59.69 18.21
N ALA A 82 -35.77 -60.72 17.73
CA ALA A 82 -35.37 -60.85 16.33
C ALA A 82 -36.56 -61.03 15.36
N GLU A 83 -36.41 -60.52 14.14
CA GLU A 83 -37.32 -60.73 13.01
C GLU A 83 -37.64 -62.23 12.82
N GLY A 84 -38.92 -62.58 12.77
CA GLY A 84 -39.39 -63.94 12.48
C GLY A 84 -40.33 -64.57 13.53
N VAL A 85 -40.54 -63.91 14.66
CA VAL A 85 -41.49 -64.34 15.69
C VAL A 85 -42.90 -63.87 15.32
N ALA A 86 -43.62 -64.65 14.51
CA ALA A 86 -44.97 -64.29 14.10
C ALA A 86 -45.93 -64.33 15.31
N SER A 87 -46.81 -63.32 15.38
CA SER A 87 -47.99 -63.29 16.28
C SER A 87 -47.81 -62.82 17.73
N ILE A 88 -46.87 -61.91 18.01
CA ILE A 88 -46.75 -61.23 19.32
C ILE A 88 -46.52 -59.71 19.20
N TYR A 89 -47.06 -58.92 20.12
CA TYR A 89 -46.93 -57.46 20.21
C TYR A 89 -46.64 -57.04 21.67
N PRO A 90 -45.91 -55.93 21.91
CA PRO A 90 -45.64 -55.43 23.25
C PRO A 90 -46.88 -54.75 23.85
N ALA A 91 -47.40 -55.30 24.94
CA ALA A 91 -48.55 -54.76 25.66
C ALA A 91 -48.12 -53.79 26.77
N GLN A 92 -47.07 -54.10 27.53
CA GLN A 92 -46.70 -53.34 28.73
C GLN A 92 -45.20 -53.31 29.00
N ILE A 93 -44.70 -52.22 29.61
CA ILE A 93 -43.32 -52.08 30.08
C ILE A 93 -43.20 -52.62 31.52
N VAL A 94 -42.22 -53.51 31.74
CA VAL A 94 -41.88 -54.06 33.07
C VAL A 94 -40.82 -53.21 33.76
N GLY A 95 -39.86 -52.67 33.00
CA GLY A 95 -38.79 -51.84 33.56
C GLY A 95 -37.63 -51.62 32.60
N ARG A 96 -36.67 -50.80 33.05
CA ARG A 96 -35.44 -50.44 32.31
C ARG A 96 -34.20 -50.88 33.10
N ARG A 97 -33.18 -51.40 32.42
CA ARG A 97 -31.90 -51.80 33.05
C ARG A 97 -30.70 -51.21 32.32
N PRO A 98 -29.78 -50.52 33.01
CA PRO A 98 -28.60 -49.96 32.36
C PRO A 98 -27.62 -51.03 31.88
N TYR A 99 -27.02 -50.82 30.71
CA TYR A 99 -25.88 -51.58 30.21
C TYR A 99 -24.57 -51.07 30.82
N TYR A 100 -23.70 -52.00 31.20
CA TYR A 100 -22.36 -51.68 31.70
C TYR A 100 -21.28 -52.29 30.82
N LEU A 101 -20.23 -51.52 30.54
CA LEU A 101 -18.97 -52.05 30.00
C LEU A 101 -18.17 -52.65 31.17
N ALA A 102 -17.89 -53.95 31.09
CA ALA A 102 -17.08 -54.63 32.10
C ALA A 102 -15.58 -54.51 31.77
N VAL A 103 -14.77 -54.22 32.80
CA VAL A 103 -13.31 -54.19 32.71
C VAL A 103 -12.72 -55.29 33.60
N ALA A 104 -11.58 -55.86 33.20
CA ALA A 104 -10.90 -56.90 33.97
C ALA A 104 -10.52 -56.41 35.38
N LYS A 105 -10.70 -57.27 36.39
CA LYS A 105 -10.43 -56.96 37.80
C LYS A 105 -8.96 -56.55 37.99
N GLY A 106 -8.71 -55.37 38.59
CA GLY A 106 -7.37 -54.81 38.83
C GLY A 106 -6.85 -53.85 37.75
N ARG A 107 -7.67 -53.50 36.75
CA ARG A 107 -7.38 -52.46 35.74
C ARG A 107 -8.17 -51.19 36.01
N ASP A 108 -7.91 -50.57 37.16
CA ASP A 108 -8.58 -49.33 37.59
C ASP A 108 -8.28 -48.15 36.64
N ASP A 109 -7.13 -48.20 35.97
CA ASP A 109 -6.72 -47.26 34.92
C ASP A 109 -7.69 -47.26 33.72
N LEU A 110 -8.10 -48.45 33.28
CA LEU A 110 -9.05 -48.60 32.18
C LEU A 110 -10.47 -48.28 32.62
N LEU A 111 -10.86 -48.65 33.84
CA LEU A 111 -12.18 -48.35 34.37
C LEU A 111 -12.41 -46.83 34.44
N ALA A 112 -11.43 -46.07 34.94
CA ALA A 112 -11.51 -44.60 34.99
C ALA A 112 -11.63 -44.00 33.58
N ASN A 113 -10.80 -44.44 32.64
CA ASN A 113 -10.82 -43.94 31.26
C ASN A 113 -12.13 -44.28 30.54
N VAL A 114 -12.66 -45.49 30.72
CA VAL A 114 -13.94 -45.92 30.12
C VAL A 114 -15.10 -45.12 30.71
N ASN A 115 -15.14 -44.92 32.03
CA ASN A 115 -16.19 -44.13 32.67
C ASN A 115 -16.16 -42.67 32.20
N SER A 116 -14.98 -42.04 32.13
CA SER A 116 -14.87 -40.67 31.61
C SER A 116 -15.24 -40.58 30.13
N ALA A 117 -14.86 -41.56 29.30
CA ALA A 117 -15.28 -41.60 27.90
C ALA A 117 -16.79 -41.79 27.76
N GLN A 118 -17.42 -42.63 28.59
CA GLN A 118 -18.87 -42.79 28.63
C GLN A 118 -19.59 -41.51 29.08
N GLU A 119 -19.03 -40.77 30.04
CA GLU A 119 -19.58 -39.50 30.50
C GLU A 119 -19.51 -38.43 29.39
N ILE A 120 -18.38 -38.34 28.68
CA ILE A 120 -18.24 -37.46 27.51
C ILE A 120 -19.22 -37.85 26.41
N MET A 121 -19.37 -39.14 26.09
CA MET A 121 -20.32 -39.60 25.08
C MET A 121 -21.78 -39.36 25.50
N ASN A 122 -22.14 -39.55 26.77
CA ASN A 122 -23.49 -39.25 27.26
C ASN A 122 -23.80 -37.73 27.24
N ASN A 123 -22.81 -36.88 27.53
CA ASN A 123 -23.00 -35.43 27.64
C ASN A 123 -22.84 -34.68 26.32
N GLN A 124 -21.93 -35.11 25.44
CA GLN A 124 -21.58 -34.43 24.19
C GLN A 124 -21.93 -35.25 22.94
N GLY A 125 -21.98 -36.58 23.07
CA GLY A 125 -22.25 -37.52 21.98
C GLY A 125 -23.68 -38.04 21.96
N LYS A 126 -24.63 -37.40 22.65
CA LYS A 126 -26.02 -37.85 22.77
C LYS A 126 -26.61 -38.20 21.39
N VAL A 127 -26.48 -37.30 20.42
CA VAL A 127 -26.89 -37.49 19.01
C VAL A 127 -26.25 -38.73 18.35
N PHE A 128 -25.00 -39.05 18.66
CA PHE A 128 -24.31 -40.23 18.11
C PHE A 128 -24.80 -41.53 18.74
N LEU A 129 -24.93 -41.58 20.07
CA LEU A 129 -25.50 -42.74 20.76
C LEU A 129 -26.97 -42.97 20.38
N ASP A 130 -27.72 -41.89 20.16
CA ASP A 130 -29.11 -41.92 19.73
C ASP A 130 -29.23 -42.36 18.26
N SER A 131 -28.37 -41.88 17.37
CA SER A 131 -28.29 -42.36 15.98
C SER A 131 -27.89 -43.84 15.91
N LEU A 132 -27.00 -44.30 16.79
CA LEU A 132 -26.64 -45.71 16.93
C LEU A 132 -27.85 -46.53 17.38
N ARG A 133 -28.61 -46.04 18.37
CA ARG A 133 -29.84 -46.67 18.87
C ARG A 133 -30.90 -46.74 17.77
N SER A 134 -31.24 -45.64 17.12
CA SER A 134 -32.21 -45.65 16.01
C SER A 134 -31.78 -46.62 14.90
N ARG A 135 -30.50 -46.65 14.53
CA ARG A 135 -30.00 -47.58 13.50
C ARG A 135 -30.05 -49.05 13.92
N CYS A 136 -29.87 -49.36 15.20
CA CYS A 136 -29.87 -50.73 15.70
C CYS A 136 -31.26 -51.22 16.15
N SER A 137 -32.16 -50.31 16.54
CA SER A 137 -33.52 -50.60 17.05
C SER A 137 -34.63 -50.37 16.02
N ALA A 138 -34.32 -49.81 14.84
CA ALA A 138 -35.28 -49.57 13.76
C ALA A 138 -36.04 -50.83 13.31
N ASN A 139 -35.50 -52.02 13.55
CA ASN A 139 -36.11 -53.31 13.17
C ASN A 139 -36.60 -54.13 14.38
N SER A 140 -36.91 -53.49 15.52
CA SER A 140 -37.49 -54.18 16.67
C SER A 140 -38.99 -54.38 16.50
N ALA A 141 -39.52 -55.52 16.95
CA ALA A 141 -40.95 -55.88 16.86
C ALA A 141 -41.93 -54.90 17.56
N VAL A 142 -41.42 -53.87 18.25
CA VAL A 142 -42.20 -52.86 18.96
C VAL A 142 -42.68 -51.74 18.03
N ASN A 143 -41.96 -51.47 16.94
CA ASN A 143 -42.18 -50.29 16.08
C ASN A 143 -43.03 -50.55 14.82
N ASP A 144 -43.40 -51.80 14.53
CA ASP A 144 -43.83 -52.20 13.18
C ASP A 144 -45.31 -52.64 13.04
N PHE A 145 -46.17 -52.44 14.05
CA PHE A 145 -47.53 -53.01 14.02
C PHE A 145 -48.66 -52.06 14.47
N MET A 146 -49.78 -52.08 13.70
CA MET A 146 -51.09 -51.49 14.05
C MET A 146 -52.08 -52.60 14.46
N SER A 147 -52.96 -52.34 15.42
CA SER A 147 -54.08 -53.21 15.78
C SER A 147 -55.18 -53.22 14.71
N ALA A 148 -56.07 -54.23 14.76
CA ALA A 148 -57.18 -54.35 13.81
C ALA A 148 -58.13 -53.14 13.87
N ASP A 149 -58.44 -52.65 15.07
CA ASP A 149 -59.31 -51.48 15.26
C ASP A 149 -58.64 -50.19 14.78
N GLU A 150 -57.33 -50.03 14.97
CA GLU A 150 -56.56 -48.90 14.44
C GLU A 150 -56.52 -48.94 12.90
N HIS A 151 -56.41 -50.13 12.30
CA HIS A 151 -56.45 -50.31 10.86
C HIS A 151 -57.84 -49.99 10.29
N GLU A 152 -58.91 -50.40 10.96
CA GLU A 152 -60.28 -50.06 10.56
C GLU A 152 -60.56 -48.56 10.70
N TRP A 153 -60.09 -47.95 11.79
CA TRP A 153 -60.27 -46.51 12.05
C TRP A 153 -59.53 -45.64 11.02
N THR A 154 -58.29 -45.99 10.68
CA THR A 154 -57.50 -45.28 9.65
C THR A 154 -58.11 -45.39 8.25
N GLN A 155 -58.77 -46.51 7.92
CA GLN A 155 -59.53 -46.64 6.67
C GLN A 155 -60.77 -45.73 6.62
N MET A 156 -61.40 -45.45 7.76
CA MET A 156 -62.60 -44.60 7.84
C MET A 156 -62.29 -43.10 7.91
N HIS A 157 -61.06 -42.71 8.29
CA HIS A 157 -60.68 -41.31 8.53
C HIS A 157 -59.55 -40.86 7.61
N SER A 158 -59.92 -40.26 6.47
CA SER A 158 -58.99 -39.76 5.45
C SER A 158 -58.51 -38.32 5.68
N SER A 159 -59.03 -37.63 6.69
CA SER A 159 -58.62 -36.28 7.07
C SER A 159 -58.68 -36.05 8.58
N ILE A 160 -57.74 -35.26 9.10
CA ILE A 160 -57.70 -34.84 10.51
C ILE A 160 -57.55 -33.32 10.59
N THR A 161 -58.16 -32.69 11.60
CA THR A 161 -58.10 -31.24 11.82
C THR A 161 -57.27 -30.93 13.06
N VAL A 162 -56.33 -29.99 12.96
CA VAL A 162 -55.36 -29.67 14.01
C VAL A 162 -55.38 -28.17 14.32
N GLY A 163 -55.64 -27.81 15.57
CA GLY A 163 -55.57 -26.41 16.03
C GLY A 163 -54.16 -26.02 16.47
N TYR A 164 -53.71 -24.80 16.19
CA TYR A 164 -52.41 -24.29 16.63
C TYR A 164 -52.40 -22.76 16.85
N LEU A 165 -51.38 -22.26 17.57
CA LEU A 165 -51.18 -20.83 17.90
C LEU A 165 -50.22 -20.16 16.90
N ASP A 166 -50.43 -18.87 16.61
CA ASP A 166 -49.52 -18.07 15.78
C ASP A 166 -48.34 -17.50 16.59
N ASP A 167 -47.25 -17.15 15.90
CA ASP A 167 -46.05 -16.47 16.46
C ASP A 167 -45.37 -17.15 17.68
N TYR A 168 -45.30 -18.49 17.69
CA TYR A 168 -44.73 -19.27 18.79
C TYR A 168 -43.58 -20.20 18.36
N LEU A 169 -42.69 -19.71 17.49
CA LEU A 169 -41.48 -20.44 17.10
C LEU A 169 -40.56 -20.75 18.31
N PRO A 170 -39.90 -21.93 18.36
CA PRO A 170 -39.81 -22.94 17.30
C PRO A 170 -41.00 -23.92 17.23
N TYR A 171 -42.03 -23.79 18.08
CA TYR A 171 -43.09 -24.78 18.21
C TYR A 171 -44.13 -24.72 17.10
N CYS A 172 -44.70 -23.55 16.85
CA CYS A 172 -45.66 -23.34 15.77
C CYS A 172 -45.76 -21.85 15.40
N SER A 173 -45.92 -21.55 14.11
CA SER A 173 -46.17 -20.21 13.56
C SER A 173 -46.62 -20.35 12.10
N LYS A 174 -46.77 -19.25 11.37
CA LYS A 174 -47.00 -19.22 9.93
C LYS A 174 -45.70 -18.92 9.18
N ASP A 175 -45.49 -19.59 8.06
CA ASP A 175 -44.41 -19.26 7.13
C ASP A 175 -44.75 -18.01 6.28
N ALA A 176 -43.84 -17.61 5.39
CA ALA A 176 -44.02 -16.45 4.53
C ALA A 176 -45.23 -16.55 3.56
N ASN A 177 -45.78 -17.75 3.36
CA ASN A 177 -46.95 -18.01 2.52
C ASN A 177 -48.25 -18.13 3.35
N GLY A 178 -48.17 -17.99 4.68
CA GLY A 178 -49.30 -18.14 5.59
C GLY A 178 -49.61 -19.60 5.97
N GLU A 179 -48.75 -20.54 5.58
CA GLU A 179 -48.91 -21.96 5.90
C GLU A 179 -48.34 -22.28 7.29
N PRO A 180 -48.91 -23.24 8.03
CA PRO A 180 -48.40 -23.65 9.34
C PRO A 180 -46.97 -24.18 9.25
N THR A 181 -46.09 -23.73 10.15
CA THR A 181 -44.70 -24.16 10.25
C THR A 181 -44.25 -24.30 11.71
N GLY A 182 -43.19 -25.06 11.96
CA GLY A 182 -42.59 -25.26 13.28
C GLY A 182 -42.57 -26.71 13.74
N LEU A 183 -42.18 -26.93 14.99
CA LEU A 183 -42.00 -28.25 15.56
C LEU A 183 -43.28 -29.09 15.54
N MET A 184 -44.44 -28.49 15.79
CA MET A 184 -45.73 -29.17 15.80
C MET A 184 -46.01 -29.84 14.45
N THR A 185 -45.77 -29.14 13.33
CA THR A 185 -46.03 -29.69 11.99
C THR A 185 -45.08 -30.82 11.67
N ASP A 186 -43.81 -30.70 12.05
CA ASP A 186 -42.79 -31.72 11.78
C ASP A 186 -42.98 -32.96 12.64
N VAL A 187 -43.25 -32.78 13.94
CA VAL A 187 -43.53 -33.88 14.86
C VAL A 187 -44.79 -34.60 14.44
N LEU A 188 -45.88 -33.88 14.11
CA LEU A 188 -47.12 -34.51 13.65
C LEU A 188 -46.92 -35.26 12.33
N THR A 189 -46.21 -34.67 11.37
CA THR A 189 -45.93 -35.31 10.08
C THR A 189 -45.08 -36.56 10.25
N ALA A 190 -44.02 -36.49 11.06
CA ALA A 190 -43.17 -37.64 11.36
C ALA A 190 -43.92 -38.71 12.16
N THR A 191 -44.80 -38.31 13.09
CA THR A 191 -45.69 -39.21 13.85
C THR A 191 -46.58 -40.00 12.88
N ILE A 192 -47.19 -39.33 11.91
CA ILE A 192 -48.05 -39.97 10.90
C ILE A 192 -47.24 -40.88 9.97
N GLN A 193 -46.09 -40.42 9.48
CA GLN A 193 -45.22 -41.19 8.59
C GLN A 193 -44.56 -42.39 9.28
N GLY A 194 -44.35 -42.32 10.59
CA GLY A 194 -43.80 -43.41 11.39
C GLY A 194 -44.81 -44.49 11.73
N LEU A 195 -46.11 -44.27 11.51
CA LEU A 195 -47.11 -45.32 11.71
C LEU A 195 -47.00 -46.40 10.62
N PRO A 196 -47.07 -47.70 10.97
CA PRO A 196 -46.92 -48.78 10.00
C PRO A 196 -48.17 -48.91 9.11
N GLY A 197 -48.00 -48.77 7.79
CA GLY A 197 -49.08 -48.80 6.80
C GLY A 197 -49.16 -47.52 5.96
N ASN A 198 -49.72 -47.57 4.75
CA ASN A 198 -49.77 -46.42 3.84
C ASN A 198 -50.88 -45.42 4.19
N TRP A 199 -51.07 -45.10 5.47
CA TRP A 199 -52.08 -44.14 5.90
C TRP A 199 -51.51 -42.72 5.91
N SER A 200 -52.00 -41.88 5.01
CA SER A 200 -51.57 -40.48 4.85
C SER A 200 -52.79 -39.54 4.82
N PRO A 201 -53.38 -39.22 5.99
CA PRO A 201 -54.57 -38.40 6.06
C PRO A 201 -54.27 -36.96 5.61
N LYS A 202 -55.26 -36.29 5.01
CA LYS A 202 -55.19 -34.84 4.77
C LYS A 202 -55.27 -34.12 6.12
N VAL A 203 -54.20 -33.42 6.50
CA VAL A 203 -54.17 -32.61 7.74
C VAL A 203 -54.62 -31.19 7.43
N GLU A 204 -55.71 -30.75 8.07
CA GLU A 204 -56.21 -29.38 7.97
C GLU A 204 -55.86 -28.61 9.25
N TYR A 205 -55.00 -27.60 9.13
CA TYR A 205 -54.58 -26.79 10.26
C TYR A 205 -55.48 -25.56 10.44
N ARG A 206 -55.85 -25.25 11.69
CA ARG A 206 -56.64 -24.07 12.03
C ARG A 206 -55.89 -23.23 13.07
N CYS A 207 -55.55 -22.01 12.69
CA CYS A 207 -54.95 -21.02 13.59
C CYS A 207 -56.05 -20.39 14.46
N SER A 208 -55.81 -20.26 15.76
CA SER A 208 -56.71 -19.55 16.69
C SER A 208 -55.90 -18.56 17.53
N ASP A 209 -56.42 -17.35 17.69
CA ASP A 209 -55.76 -16.26 18.42
C ASP A 209 -56.17 -16.21 19.91
N ASP A 210 -57.13 -17.04 20.33
CA ASP A 210 -57.69 -17.03 21.68
C ASP A 210 -57.52 -18.39 22.38
N GLN A 211 -56.80 -18.35 23.51
CA GLN A 211 -56.38 -19.49 24.32
C GLN A 211 -57.21 -19.58 25.63
N ALA A 212 -58.23 -18.72 25.80
CA ALA A 212 -59.01 -18.58 27.02
C ALA A 212 -59.92 -19.78 27.37
N GLU A 213 -60.24 -20.67 26.42
CA GLU A 213 -61.04 -21.88 26.70
C GLU A 213 -60.23 -23.10 27.13
N LEU A 214 -58.91 -23.14 26.92
CA LEU A 214 -58.11 -24.35 27.15
C LEU A 214 -57.58 -24.48 28.60
N PHE A 215 -57.58 -23.40 29.38
CA PHE A 215 -56.91 -23.33 30.68
C PHE A 215 -57.82 -23.23 31.91
N ALA A 216 -59.15 -23.30 31.74
CA ALA A 216 -60.09 -23.23 32.87
C ALA A 216 -60.13 -24.49 33.76
N ALA A 217 -59.19 -25.44 33.63
CA ALA A 217 -59.30 -26.75 34.27
C ALA A 217 -58.11 -27.19 35.15
N LEU A 218 -56.99 -26.47 35.23
CA LEU A 218 -55.81 -26.98 35.93
C LEU A 218 -55.05 -25.88 36.65
N ALA A 219 -55.30 -25.75 37.96
CA ALA A 219 -54.38 -25.11 38.90
C ALA A 219 -54.61 -25.65 40.31
N ASP A 220 -53.65 -26.42 40.83
CA ASP A 220 -53.36 -26.44 42.26
C ASP A 220 -51.84 -26.60 42.45
N GLY A 221 -51.26 -25.74 43.30
CA GLY A 221 -49.88 -25.24 43.16
C GLY A 221 -48.84 -25.77 44.16
N GLN A 222 -47.68 -25.09 44.20
CA GLN A 222 -46.90 -24.59 45.36
C GLN A 222 -45.54 -24.02 44.88
N SER A 223 -45.10 -22.89 45.48
CA SER A 223 -44.09 -21.94 44.97
C SER A 223 -42.66 -22.06 45.57
N TYR A 224 -41.70 -21.36 44.95
CA TYR A 224 -40.26 -21.26 45.27
C TYR A 224 -39.89 -19.85 45.82
N ASP A 225 -38.83 -19.73 46.64
CA ASP A 225 -38.58 -18.62 47.58
C ASP A 225 -37.56 -17.52 47.15
N GLY A 226 -37.33 -17.33 45.85
CA GLY A 226 -36.43 -16.28 45.36
C GLY A 226 -37.11 -14.92 45.22
N SER A 227 -36.68 -13.90 45.96
CA SER A 227 -37.27 -12.55 45.91
C SER A 227 -36.89 -11.80 44.62
N ILE A 228 -37.73 -11.92 43.58
CA ILE A 228 -37.80 -11.02 42.42
C ILE A 228 -39.05 -10.16 42.59
N GLU A 229 -38.92 -8.83 42.50
CA GLU A 229 -40.00 -7.85 42.70
C GLU A 229 -40.70 -7.45 41.39
N THR A 230 -40.02 -7.51 40.24
CA THR A 230 -40.62 -7.19 38.93
C THR A 230 -40.21 -8.16 37.84
N VAL A 231 -41.20 -8.74 37.14
CA VAL A 231 -40.97 -9.68 36.03
C VAL A 231 -41.67 -9.19 34.77
N ALA A 232 -40.94 -9.08 33.65
CA ALA A 232 -41.50 -8.77 32.34
C ALA A 232 -42.10 -10.02 31.69
N VAL A 233 -43.34 -9.92 31.22
CA VAL A 233 -44.11 -11.02 30.61
C VAL A 233 -44.69 -10.56 29.27
N ASN A 234 -44.61 -11.41 28.26
CA ASN A 234 -45.27 -11.16 26.98
C ASN A 234 -46.78 -11.37 27.15
N ARG A 235 -47.58 -10.34 26.83
CA ARG A 235 -49.05 -10.38 26.98
C ARG A 235 -49.73 -11.48 26.18
N HIS A 236 -49.12 -11.91 25.09
CA HIS A 236 -49.62 -12.99 24.21
C HIS A 236 -49.16 -14.38 24.69
N ASN A 237 -48.39 -14.47 25.78
CA ASN A 237 -47.86 -15.73 26.31
C ASN A 237 -48.43 -16.01 27.71
N LEU A 238 -49.67 -16.53 27.74
CA LEU A 238 -50.39 -16.82 28.98
C LEU A 238 -49.67 -17.85 29.87
N LEU A 239 -48.92 -18.78 29.28
CA LEU A 239 -48.17 -19.77 30.06
C LEU A 239 -47.01 -19.12 30.80
N GLN A 240 -46.29 -18.20 30.15
CA GLN A 240 -45.25 -17.40 30.81
C GLN A 240 -45.84 -16.59 31.96
N ARG A 241 -47.05 -16.04 31.78
CA ARG A 241 -47.78 -15.30 32.83
C ARG A 241 -48.16 -16.20 34.00
N ALA A 242 -48.90 -17.27 33.75
CA ALA A 242 -49.37 -18.19 34.78
C ALA A 242 -48.19 -18.76 35.60
N TYR A 243 -47.12 -19.12 34.90
CA TYR A 243 -45.89 -19.60 35.53
C TYR A 243 -45.21 -18.51 36.39
N THR A 244 -45.18 -17.25 35.91
CA THR A 244 -44.64 -16.14 36.69
C THR A 244 -45.45 -15.90 37.96
N GLU A 245 -46.78 -15.95 37.86
CA GLU A 245 -47.69 -15.76 39.00
C GLU A 245 -47.63 -16.93 40.00
N GLU A 246 -47.35 -18.15 39.53
CA GLU A 246 -47.19 -19.34 40.38
C GLU A 246 -45.81 -19.39 41.08
N VAL A 247 -44.74 -19.13 40.33
CA VAL A 247 -43.36 -19.24 40.84
C VAL A 247 -42.92 -17.98 41.59
N PHE A 248 -43.42 -16.81 41.21
CA PHE A 248 -43.13 -15.51 41.84
C PHE A 248 -44.43 -14.78 42.23
N PRO A 249 -45.21 -15.30 43.19
CA PRO A 249 -46.53 -14.76 43.54
C PRO A 249 -46.49 -13.32 44.06
N ASP A 250 -45.36 -12.90 44.64
CA ASP A 250 -45.15 -11.55 45.18
C ASP A 250 -44.54 -10.57 44.16
N ALA A 251 -44.19 -11.04 42.95
CA ALA A 251 -43.59 -10.19 41.91
C ALA A 251 -44.67 -9.40 41.14
N ARG A 252 -44.37 -8.13 40.85
CA ARG A 252 -45.21 -7.33 39.97
C ARG A 252 -44.93 -7.67 38.50
N VAL A 253 -45.94 -8.21 37.82
CA VAL A 253 -45.88 -8.53 36.39
C VAL A 253 -46.00 -7.26 35.54
N LEU A 254 -45.03 -7.05 34.64
CA LEU A 254 -45.00 -5.97 33.66
C LEU A 254 -45.24 -6.55 32.26
N GLU A 255 -46.31 -6.12 31.58
CA GLU A 255 -46.71 -6.69 30.30
C GLU A 255 -46.12 -5.94 29.10
N TYR A 256 -45.55 -6.68 28.15
CA TYR A 256 -44.99 -6.16 26.90
C TYR A 256 -45.58 -6.90 25.69
N GLU A 257 -45.43 -6.34 24.48
CA GLU A 257 -46.03 -6.89 23.25
C GLU A 257 -45.25 -8.08 22.68
N SER A 258 -43.95 -8.20 23.00
CA SER A 258 -43.11 -9.27 22.46
C SER A 258 -42.08 -9.76 23.47
N ILE A 259 -41.49 -10.93 23.21
CA ILE A 259 -40.40 -11.46 24.04
C ILE A 259 -39.13 -10.59 23.95
N ASP A 260 -38.88 -9.95 22.80
CA ASP A 260 -37.74 -9.04 22.63
C ASP A 260 -37.88 -7.75 23.43
N GLU A 261 -39.11 -7.24 23.57
CA GLU A 261 -39.41 -6.11 24.44
C GLU A 261 -39.29 -6.49 25.91
N CYS A 262 -39.72 -7.70 26.30
CA CYS A 262 -39.52 -8.20 27.66
C CYS A 262 -38.03 -8.26 28.02
N ILE A 263 -37.19 -8.78 27.11
CA ILE A 263 -35.74 -8.86 27.31
C ILE A 263 -35.14 -7.44 27.34
N GLY A 264 -35.57 -6.56 26.44
CA GLY A 264 -35.13 -5.16 26.40
C GLY A 264 -35.51 -4.37 27.65
N ALA A 265 -36.64 -4.68 28.30
CA ALA A 265 -37.04 -4.10 29.58
C ALA A 265 -36.10 -4.51 30.72
N VAL A 266 -35.60 -5.75 30.69
CA VAL A 266 -34.59 -6.23 31.65
C VAL A 266 -33.24 -5.54 31.41
N GLU A 267 -32.81 -5.38 30.16
CA GLU A 267 -31.57 -4.66 29.81
C GLU A 267 -31.59 -3.19 30.25
N LYS A 268 -32.76 -2.55 30.19
CA LYS A 268 -32.98 -1.16 30.65
C LYS A 268 -33.17 -1.04 32.17
N GLY A 269 -33.30 -2.16 32.89
CA GLY A 269 -33.58 -2.21 34.33
C GLY A 269 -35.02 -1.83 34.71
N GLU A 270 -35.96 -1.86 33.77
CA GLU A 270 -37.39 -1.64 34.02
C GLU A 270 -38.05 -2.85 34.69
N ALA A 271 -37.56 -4.06 34.37
CA ALA A 271 -37.90 -5.32 35.01
C ALA A 271 -36.64 -6.00 35.56
N GLN A 272 -36.75 -6.72 36.68
CA GLN A 272 -35.63 -7.46 37.27
C GLN A 272 -35.37 -8.80 36.60
N GLY A 273 -36.38 -9.37 35.93
CA GLY A 273 -36.23 -10.61 35.16
C GLY A 273 -37.34 -10.82 34.14
N THR A 274 -37.16 -11.81 33.27
CA THR A 274 -38.19 -12.33 32.38
C THR A 274 -37.98 -13.84 32.21
N ILE A 275 -39.05 -14.59 32.04
CA ILE A 275 -38.99 -16.04 31.89
C ILE A 275 -38.92 -16.39 30.41
N VAL A 276 -37.86 -17.06 30.00
CA VAL A 276 -37.66 -17.50 28.61
C VAL A 276 -37.60 -19.03 28.57
N ASN A 277 -38.12 -19.60 27.48
CA ASN A 277 -38.04 -21.04 27.25
C ASN A 277 -36.57 -21.48 27.05
N GLY A 278 -36.15 -22.57 27.69
CA GLY A 278 -34.77 -23.06 27.65
C GLY A 278 -34.21 -23.34 26.25
N LEU A 279 -35.05 -23.78 25.31
CA LEU A 279 -34.64 -24.01 23.90
C LEU A 279 -34.40 -22.71 23.14
N ARG A 280 -35.07 -21.61 23.54
CA ARG A 280 -34.92 -20.28 22.92
C ARG A 280 -33.90 -19.41 23.64
N ALA A 281 -33.60 -19.72 24.90
CA ALA A 281 -32.73 -18.91 25.76
C ALA A 281 -31.30 -18.76 25.21
N GLY A 282 -30.77 -19.77 24.51
CA GLY A 282 -29.47 -19.65 23.81
C GLY A 282 -29.52 -18.58 22.72
N ALA A 283 -30.41 -18.76 21.74
CA ALA A 283 -30.53 -17.86 20.59
C ALA A 283 -30.96 -16.43 20.96
N LEU A 284 -31.86 -16.27 21.93
CA LEU A 284 -32.36 -14.95 22.35
C LEU A 284 -31.33 -14.13 23.16
N LEU A 285 -30.36 -14.80 23.80
CA LEU A 285 -29.37 -14.15 24.66
C LEU A 285 -27.98 -14.06 24.01
N GLU A 286 -27.73 -14.75 22.90
CA GLU A 286 -26.42 -14.82 22.23
C GLU A 286 -25.89 -13.45 21.75
N SER A 287 -26.77 -12.51 21.37
CA SER A 287 -26.39 -11.16 20.94
C SER A 287 -26.48 -10.09 22.04
N ARG A 288 -26.94 -10.45 23.23
CA ARG A 288 -27.31 -9.51 24.30
C ARG A 288 -26.35 -9.63 25.47
N VAL A 289 -25.43 -8.68 25.54
CA VAL A 289 -24.34 -8.66 26.53
C VAL A 289 -24.85 -8.12 27.88
N GLY A 290 -24.67 -8.89 28.95
CA GLY A 290 -24.94 -8.43 30.33
C GLY A 290 -26.15 -9.07 31.02
N LEU A 291 -26.84 -10.00 30.36
CA LEU A 291 -27.92 -10.78 30.95
C LEU A 291 -27.42 -12.14 31.47
N TYR A 292 -27.89 -12.54 32.65
CA TYR A 292 -27.57 -13.84 33.26
C TYR A 292 -28.75 -14.79 33.09
N ARG A 293 -28.45 -16.06 32.78
CA ARG A 293 -29.45 -17.13 32.68
C ARG A 293 -29.50 -17.94 33.96
N VAL A 294 -30.69 -18.20 34.47
CA VAL A 294 -30.93 -19.14 35.57
C VAL A 294 -31.92 -20.18 35.07
N GLN A 295 -31.52 -21.45 35.10
CA GLN A 295 -32.40 -22.55 34.73
C GLN A 295 -33.37 -22.80 35.87
N LEU A 296 -34.68 -22.71 35.59
CA LEU A 296 -35.72 -23.05 36.54
C LEU A 296 -35.95 -24.58 36.55
N PRO A 297 -36.32 -25.18 37.70
CA PRO A 297 -36.41 -26.63 37.85
C PRO A 297 -37.65 -27.27 37.22
N LEU A 298 -38.61 -26.48 36.71
CA LEU A 298 -39.79 -27.03 36.03
C LEU A 298 -39.48 -27.35 34.56
N THR A 299 -39.95 -28.51 34.12
CA THR A 299 -40.07 -28.91 32.73
C THR A 299 -41.52 -28.68 32.27
N ASP A 300 -41.69 -28.21 31.04
CA ASP A 300 -43.00 -27.97 30.42
C ASP A 300 -43.24 -29.06 29.36
N ASP A 301 -43.97 -30.10 29.75
CA ASP A 301 -44.30 -31.22 28.86
C ASP A 301 -45.42 -30.80 27.89
N ARG A 302 -45.11 -30.83 26.59
CA ARG A 302 -46.08 -30.49 25.53
C ARG A 302 -46.75 -31.76 25.00
N CYS A 303 -48.07 -31.73 24.92
CA CYS A 303 -48.89 -32.85 24.46
C CYS A 303 -49.81 -32.45 23.30
N PHE A 304 -50.20 -33.43 22.48
CA PHE A 304 -51.31 -33.26 21.55
C PHE A 304 -52.65 -33.40 22.28
N GLY A 305 -53.48 -32.36 22.23
CA GLY A 305 -54.85 -32.40 22.71
C GLY A 305 -55.79 -33.02 21.67
N VAL A 306 -56.64 -33.96 22.10
CA VAL A 306 -57.65 -34.59 21.25
C VAL A 306 -59.05 -34.33 21.84
N ALA A 307 -60.04 -34.11 20.99
CA ALA A 307 -61.41 -33.85 21.43
C ALA A 307 -61.99 -35.02 22.27
N PRO A 308 -62.76 -34.74 23.33
CA PRO A 308 -63.39 -35.77 24.15
C PRO A 308 -64.19 -36.77 23.31
N GLY A 309 -64.00 -38.07 23.56
CA GLY A 309 -64.64 -39.16 22.80
C GLY A 309 -63.82 -39.71 21.63
N ASN A 310 -62.71 -39.07 21.24
CA ASN A 310 -61.84 -39.56 20.16
C ASN A 310 -60.57 -40.26 20.71
N GLY A 311 -60.79 -41.29 21.54
CA GLY A 311 -59.71 -42.03 22.19
C GLY A 311 -58.82 -42.85 21.24
N MET A 312 -59.28 -43.11 20.02
CA MET A 312 -58.49 -43.84 19.01
C MET A 312 -57.39 -42.96 18.39
N LEU A 313 -57.72 -41.71 18.06
CA LEU A 313 -56.72 -40.76 17.56
C LEU A 313 -55.65 -40.48 18.63
N LEU A 314 -56.03 -40.38 19.90
CA LEU A 314 -55.08 -40.22 21.00
C LEU A 314 -54.11 -41.41 21.11
N ARG A 315 -54.62 -42.65 20.96
CA ARG A 315 -53.78 -43.86 20.94
C ARG A 315 -52.81 -43.86 19.76
N LEU A 316 -53.27 -43.50 18.57
CA LEU A 316 -52.42 -43.40 17.36
C LEU A 316 -51.34 -42.32 17.50
N LEU A 317 -51.68 -41.15 18.04
CA LEU A 317 -50.70 -40.08 18.27
C LEU A 317 -49.66 -40.50 19.31
N ASN A 318 -50.08 -41.11 20.42
CA ASN A 318 -49.15 -41.63 21.44
C ASN A 318 -48.26 -42.76 20.89
N ARG A 319 -48.80 -43.62 20.03
CA ARG A 319 -48.03 -44.66 19.34
C ARG A 319 -46.97 -44.04 18.41
N GLY A 320 -47.37 -43.12 17.54
CA GLY A 320 -46.44 -42.47 16.62
C GLY A 320 -45.37 -41.65 17.35
N LEU A 321 -45.72 -40.97 18.45
CA LEU A 321 -44.77 -40.30 19.34
C LEU A 321 -43.76 -41.29 19.96
N GLY A 322 -44.23 -42.46 20.36
CA GLY A 322 -43.36 -43.55 20.86
C GLY A 322 -42.40 -44.08 19.80
N ILE A 323 -42.81 -44.11 18.52
CA ILE A 323 -41.99 -44.59 17.39
C ILE A 323 -40.91 -43.57 17.01
N ILE A 324 -41.24 -42.28 16.93
CA ILE A 324 -40.25 -41.24 16.58
C ILE A 324 -39.26 -40.95 17.72
N GLY A 325 -39.63 -41.28 18.96
CA GLY A 325 -38.81 -41.14 20.16
C GLY A 325 -38.86 -39.75 20.80
N GLU A 326 -38.63 -39.70 22.12
CA GLU A 326 -38.73 -38.49 22.96
C GLU A 326 -37.81 -37.34 22.51
N ASP A 327 -36.71 -37.64 21.79
CA ASP A 327 -35.69 -36.67 21.40
C ASP A 327 -35.85 -36.09 19.98
N TYR A 328 -36.79 -36.61 19.17
CA TYR A 328 -37.06 -36.08 17.83
C TYR A 328 -37.51 -34.61 17.88
N GLY A 329 -38.36 -34.28 18.86
CA GLY A 329 -38.83 -32.92 19.10
C GLY A 329 -37.68 -31.94 19.38
N THR A 330 -36.76 -32.33 20.26
CA THR A 330 -35.58 -31.52 20.61
C THR A 330 -34.68 -31.31 19.41
N ASN A 331 -34.40 -32.35 18.62
CA ASN A 331 -33.53 -32.25 17.44
C ASN A 331 -34.14 -31.41 16.31
N ALA A 332 -35.43 -31.60 16.03
CA ALA A 332 -36.13 -30.83 15.01
C ALA A 332 -36.25 -29.34 15.39
N SER A 333 -36.30 -29.01 16.69
CA SER A 333 -36.37 -27.61 17.16
C SER A 333 -35.16 -26.76 16.74
N TYR A 334 -33.97 -27.36 16.57
CA TYR A 334 -32.77 -26.63 16.15
C TYR A 334 -32.88 -26.03 14.74
N ASN A 335 -33.67 -26.66 13.85
CA ASN A 335 -33.90 -26.17 12.49
C ASN A 335 -34.65 -24.83 12.50
N TYR A 336 -35.54 -24.66 13.47
CA TYR A 336 -36.36 -23.46 13.65
C TYR A 336 -35.70 -22.41 14.54
N THR A 337 -34.73 -22.83 15.37
CA THR A 337 -34.02 -21.93 16.29
C THR A 337 -33.06 -20.99 15.55
N LYS A 338 -32.50 -21.41 14.40
CA LYS A 338 -31.65 -20.54 13.55
C LYS A 338 -32.40 -19.36 12.93
N GLY A 339 -33.73 -19.47 12.76
CA GLY A 339 -34.57 -18.40 12.19
C GLY A 339 -34.97 -17.32 13.19
N LEU A 340 -34.69 -17.50 14.49
CA LEU A 340 -34.96 -16.52 15.54
C LEU A 340 -33.97 -15.34 15.52
N PHE A 341 -32.94 -15.38 14.67
CA PHE A 341 -31.91 -14.34 14.55
C PHE A 341 -31.75 -13.91 13.09
N THR A 342 -32.14 -12.68 12.77
CA THR A 342 -31.78 -12.05 11.49
C THR A 342 -30.57 -11.15 11.70
N TYR A 343 -29.37 -11.66 11.40
CA TYR A 343 -28.15 -10.84 11.47
C TYR A 343 -28.22 -9.73 10.41
N THR A 344 -28.38 -8.49 10.83
CA THR A 344 -28.55 -7.35 9.92
C THR A 344 -27.21 -6.71 9.55
N THR A 345 -27.20 -5.91 8.47
CA THR A 345 -26.01 -5.14 8.07
C THR A 345 -25.62 -4.09 9.12
N LEU A 346 -26.57 -3.62 9.92
CA LEU A 346 -26.33 -2.71 11.05
C LEU A 346 -25.57 -3.43 12.18
N ASP A 347 -25.95 -4.66 12.51
CA ASP A 347 -25.26 -5.47 13.53
C ASP A 347 -23.80 -5.71 13.14
N PHE A 348 -23.54 -6.01 11.86
CA PHE A 348 -22.17 -6.13 11.35
C PHE A 348 -21.33 -4.85 11.54
N VAL A 349 -21.91 -3.68 11.25
CA VAL A 349 -21.21 -2.39 11.40
C VAL A 349 -20.96 -2.10 12.88
N CYS A 350 -21.94 -2.36 13.75
CA CYS A 350 -21.81 -2.20 15.20
C CYS A 350 -20.75 -3.13 15.79
N ASP A 351 -20.68 -4.39 15.36
CA ASP A 351 -19.68 -5.34 15.86
C ASP A 351 -18.25 -5.01 15.39
N HIS A 352 -18.11 -4.41 14.20
CA HIS A 352 -16.82 -4.16 13.55
C HIS A 352 -16.44 -2.68 13.47
N TRP A 353 -17.11 -1.80 14.22
CA TRP A 353 -16.99 -0.35 14.10
C TRP A 353 -15.54 0.15 14.26
N ALA A 354 -14.77 -0.46 15.16
CA ALA A 354 -13.38 -0.08 15.42
C ALA A 354 -12.45 -0.37 14.22
N ILE A 355 -12.65 -1.52 13.56
CA ILE A 355 -11.88 -1.90 12.37
C ILE A 355 -12.25 -0.99 11.20
N LEU A 356 -13.54 -0.72 11.02
CA LEU A 356 -14.03 0.19 9.98
C LEU A 356 -13.50 1.62 10.17
N ALA A 357 -13.46 2.12 11.41
CA ALA A 357 -12.90 3.42 11.74
C ALA A 357 -11.40 3.50 11.45
N LEU A 358 -10.62 2.46 11.79
CA LEU A 358 -9.18 2.39 11.49
C LEU A 358 -8.93 2.37 9.97
N LEU A 359 -9.73 1.63 9.21
CA LEU A 359 -9.59 1.52 7.76
C LEU A 359 -9.93 2.87 7.09
N ALA A 360 -10.98 3.54 7.54
CA ALA A 360 -11.32 4.89 7.09
C ALA A 360 -10.20 5.90 7.41
N LEU A 361 -9.62 5.86 8.62
CA LEU A 361 -8.49 6.71 9.01
C LEU A 361 -7.26 6.46 8.13
N ALA A 362 -6.94 5.19 7.83
CA ALA A 362 -5.82 4.83 6.96
C ALA A 362 -6.00 5.39 5.54
N VAL A 363 -7.22 5.33 5.00
CA VAL A 363 -7.54 5.91 3.69
C VAL A 363 -7.36 7.43 3.70
N VAL A 364 -7.85 8.13 4.74
CA VAL A 364 -7.68 9.58 4.87
C VAL A 364 -6.19 9.96 4.96
N LEU A 365 -5.40 9.24 5.75
CA LEU A 365 -3.96 9.47 5.87
C LEU A 365 -3.23 9.22 4.54
N ALA A 366 -3.62 8.19 3.80
CA ALA A 366 -3.07 7.90 2.47
C ALA A 366 -3.37 9.04 1.46
N ILE A 367 -4.59 9.58 1.49
CA ILE A 367 -4.98 10.73 0.65
C ILE A 367 -4.14 11.96 1.03
N ILE A 368 -4.02 12.27 2.32
CA ILE A 368 -3.21 13.41 2.79
C ILE A 368 -1.74 13.25 2.37
N ALA A 369 -1.16 12.07 2.53
CA ALA A 369 0.21 11.77 2.12
C ALA A 369 0.41 11.92 0.61
N SER A 370 -0.57 11.46 -0.20
CA SER A 370 -0.56 11.59 -1.66
C SER A 370 -0.60 13.06 -2.09
N VAL A 371 -1.51 13.86 -1.51
CA VAL A 371 -1.62 15.30 -1.78
C VAL A 371 -0.34 16.04 -1.38
N ALA A 372 0.22 15.76 -0.20
CA ALA A 372 1.48 16.35 0.24
C ALA A 372 2.67 15.96 -0.65
N ALA A 373 2.70 14.72 -1.15
CA ALA A 373 3.70 14.28 -2.12
C ALA A 373 3.53 15.00 -3.48
N HIS A 374 2.30 15.22 -3.92
CA HIS A 374 2.00 15.96 -5.15
C HIS A 374 2.45 17.42 -5.06
N PHE A 375 2.11 18.12 -3.97
CA PHE A 375 2.57 19.50 -3.75
C PHE A 375 4.10 19.62 -3.67
N ARG A 376 4.78 18.64 -3.05
CA ARG A 376 6.26 18.59 -3.04
C ARG A 376 6.86 18.44 -4.43
N ARG A 377 6.23 17.67 -5.32
CA ARG A 377 6.68 17.53 -6.72
C ARG A 377 6.51 18.84 -7.48
N LEU A 378 5.37 19.51 -7.33
CA LEU A 378 5.11 20.80 -7.98
C LEU A 378 6.11 21.88 -7.55
N ARG A 379 6.41 21.99 -6.26
CA ARG A 379 7.41 22.96 -5.77
C ARG A 379 8.80 22.73 -6.39
N ARG A 380 9.26 21.49 -6.42
CA ARG A 380 10.56 21.13 -7.03
C ARG A 380 10.59 21.41 -8.54
N ALA A 381 9.47 21.21 -9.23
CA ALA A 381 9.36 21.54 -10.66
C ALA A 381 9.48 23.05 -10.89
N ASN A 382 8.74 23.86 -10.12
CA ASN A 382 8.81 25.31 -10.21
C ASN A 382 10.20 25.86 -9.86
N GLU A 383 10.87 25.31 -8.85
CA GLU A 383 12.23 25.72 -8.48
C GLU A 383 13.23 25.48 -9.62
N ARG A 384 13.15 24.31 -10.27
CA ARG A 384 14.00 23.97 -11.43
C ARG A 384 13.72 24.88 -12.62
N GLU A 385 12.44 25.17 -12.88
CA GLU A 385 12.05 26.07 -13.97
C GLU A 385 12.56 27.49 -13.71
N ALA A 386 12.46 27.98 -12.47
CA ALA A 386 13.00 29.28 -12.08
C ALA A 386 14.53 29.35 -12.23
N GLU A 387 15.24 28.29 -11.84
CA GLU A 387 16.69 28.21 -12.01
C GLU A 387 17.10 28.17 -13.48
N GLN A 388 16.41 27.38 -14.31
CA GLN A 388 16.63 27.34 -15.76
C GLN A 388 16.37 28.69 -16.42
N ASN A 389 15.27 29.36 -16.07
CA ASN A 389 14.96 30.69 -16.59
C ASN A 389 16.01 31.72 -16.18
N ARG A 390 16.56 31.62 -14.96
CA ARG A 390 17.64 32.50 -14.51
C ARG A 390 18.93 32.28 -15.30
N LEU A 391 19.34 31.02 -15.50
CA LEU A 391 20.51 30.68 -16.31
C LEU A 391 20.35 31.14 -17.77
N LEU A 392 19.15 30.96 -18.34
CA LEU A 392 18.83 31.44 -19.68
C LEU A 392 18.89 32.96 -19.77
N ALA A 393 18.34 33.68 -18.79
CA ALA A 393 18.39 35.14 -18.75
C ALA A 393 19.84 35.67 -18.63
N ASP A 394 20.66 35.05 -17.78
CA ASP A 394 22.07 35.42 -17.63
C ASP A 394 22.87 35.16 -18.93
N ALA A 395 22.65 34.00 -19.57
CA ALA A 395 23.28 33.67 -20.85
C ALA A 395 22.84 34.63 -21.98
N LEU A 396 21.55 34.98 -22.03
CA LEU A 396 21.03 35.94 -22.99
C LEU A 396 21.67 37.32 -22.79
N SER A 397 21.73 37.79 -21.54
CA SER A 397 22.35 39.09 -21.22
C SER A 397 23.84 39.13 -21.61
N GLN A 398 24.58 38.03 -21.42
CA GLN A 398 25.96 37.94 -21.88
C GLN A 398 26.08 37.98 -23.41
N ALA A 399 25.20 37.27 -24.11
CA ALA A 399 25.16 37.28 -25.57
C ALA A 399 24.83 38.67 -26.13
N GLU A 400 23.84 39.35 -25.58
CA GLU A 400 23.45 40.72 -25.97
C GLU A 400 24.59 41.72 -25.73
N ARG A 401 25.30 41.62 -24.61
CA ARG A 401 26.48 42.47 -24.34
C ARG A 401 27.59 42.24 -25.36
N ALA A 402 27.86 40.99 -25.72
CA ALA A 402 28.88 40.66 -26.71
C ALA A 402 28.52 41.20 -28.11
N ASP A 403 27.23 41.13 -28.48
CA ASP A 403 26.74 41.63 -29.76
C ASP A 403 26.79 43.16 -29.83
N HIS A 404 26.40 43.85 -28.75
CA HIS A 404 26.53 45.31 -28.67
C HIS A 404 27.98 45.79 -28.80
N LEU A 405 28.92 45.14 -28.11
CA LEU A 405 30.36 45.46 -28.22
C LEU A 405 30.89 45.24 -29.64
N LYS A 406 30.38 44.23 -30.35
CA LYS A 406 30.73 43.96 -31.74
C LYS A 406 30.22 45.06 -32.67
N ASP A 407 28.99 45.51 -32.49
CA ASP A 407 28.39 46.59 -33.30
C ASP A 407 29.08 47.93 -33.07
N GLU A 408 29.42 48.26 -31.82
CA GLU A 408 30.18 49.46 -31.47
C GLU A 408 31.57 49.44 -32.11
N LEU A 409 32.25 48.30 -32.05
CA LEU A 409 33.55 48.09 -32.70
C LEU A 409 33.48 48.29 -34.22
N LEU A 410 32.50 47.69 -34.90
CA LEU A 410 32.34 47.84 -36.36
C LEU A 410 32.05 49.29 -36.78
N THR A 411 31.30 50.01 -35.94
CA THR A 411 30.96 51.42 -36.18
C THR A 411 32.20 52.31 -36.06
N ASN A 412 32.98 52.14 -34.98
CA ASN A 412 34.21 52.91 -34.74
C ASN A 412 35.26 52.64 -35.81
N LEU A 413 35.43 51.36 -36.20
CA LEU A 413 36.32 50.96 -37.30
C LEU A 413 36.01 51.65 -38.62
N SER A 414 34.73 51.69 -38.96
CA SER A 414 34.28 52.30 -40.21
C SER A 414 34.61 53.79 -40.26
N HIS A 415 34.55 54.47 -39.12
CA HIS A 415 34.87 55.89 -39.01
C HIS A 415 36.38 56.15 -39.14
N ASP A 416 37.19 55.34 -38.46
CA ASP A 416 38.63 55.56 -38.37
C ASP A 416 39.37 55.16 -39.65
N ILE A 417 38.83 54.20 -40.43
CA ILE A 417 39.31 53.90 -41.78
C ILE A 417 38.96 55.02 -42.77
N ARG A 418 37.78 55.64 -42.63
CA ARG A 418 37.28 56.66 -43.58
C ARG A 418 38.12 57.94 -43.53
N THR A 419 38.64 58.30 -42.35
CA THR A 419 39.40 59.54 -42.13
C THR A 419 40.71 59.62 -42.94
N PRO A 420 41.67 58.67 -42.82
CA PRO A 420 42.89 58.69 -43.63
C PRO A 420 42.60 58.46 -45.12
N LEU A 421 41.58 57.65 -45.45
CA LEU A 421 41.17 57.44 -46.84
C LEU A 421 40.72 58.75 -47.50
N ASN A 422 39.90 59.55 -46.81
CA ASN A 422 39.51 60.88 -47.28
C ASN A 422 40.70 61.84 -47.37
N GLY A 423 41.70 61.71 -46.48
CA GLY A 423 42.95 62.46 -46.56
C GLY A 423 43.76 62.15 -47.82
N ILE A 424 43.88 60.88 -48.19
CA ILE A 424 44.54 60.42 -49.43
C ILE A 424 43.79 60.96 -50.64
N LEU A 425 42.48 60.73 -50.71
CA LEU A 425 41.65 61.16 -51.85
C LEU A 425 41.67 62.69 -52.00
N GLY A 426 41.60 63.43 -50.90
CA GLY A 426 41.68 64.89 -50.91
C GLY A 426 43.02 65.42 -51.40
N ALA A 427 44.14 64.86 -50.91
CA ALA A 427 45.47 65.26 -51.34
C ALA A 427 45.72 64.96 -52.83
N LEU A 428 45.29 63.80 -53.32
CA LEU A 428 45.37 63.43 -54.74
C LEU A 428 44.52 64.35 -55.62
N GLU A 429 43.32 64.72 -55.16
CA GLU A 429 42.40 65.56 -55.92
C GLU A 429 42.85 67.03 -55.97
N VAL A 430 43.56 67.52 -54.95
CA VAL A 430 44.25 68.82 -54.98
C VAL A 430 45.43 68.79 -55.96
N ASN A 431 46.23 67.71 -55.95
CA ASN A 431 47.37 67.55 -56.87
C ASN A 431 46.92 67.51 -58.33
N ARG A 432 45.81 66.83 -58.61
CA ARG A 432 45.23 66.76 -59.96
C ARG A 432 44.83 68.13 -60.53
N ARG A 433 44.54 69.11 -59.66
CA ARG A 433 44.08 70.46 -60.04
C ARG A 433 45.16 71.55 -59.91
N SER A 434 46.37 71.20 -59.49
CA SER A 434 47.43 72.16 -59.22
C SER A 434 48.58 72.00 -60.21
N ASP A 435 49.16 73.12 -60.64
CA ASP A 435 50.41 73.16 -61.43
C ASP A 435 51.61 73.59 -60.56
N ASP A 436 51.41 73.76 -59.25
CA ASP A 436 52.45 74.15 -58.29
C ASP A 436 53.19 72.90 -57.79
N ALA A 437 54.44 72.76 -58.22
CA ALA A 437 55.29 71.62 -57.90
C ALA A 437 55.54 71.45 -56.38
N GLU A 438 55.62 72.54 -55.62
CA GLU A 438 55.85 72.48 -54.16
C GLU A 438 54.58 72.01 -53.43
N LEU A 439 53.42 72.48 -53.89
CA LEU A 439 52.12 72.03 -53.38
C LEU A 439 51.86 70.55 -53.70
N ILE A 440 52.20 70.11 -54.92
CA ILE A 440 52.09 68.71 -55.35
C ILE A 440 52.96 67.80 -54.49
N GLU A 441 54.22 68.16 -54.28
CA GLU A 441 55.15 67.36 -53.46
C GLU A 441 54.66 67.26 -52.01
N ARG A 442 54.29 68.40 -51.41
CA ARG A 442 53.76 68.44 -50.04
C ARG A 442 52.52 67.56 -49.86
N ASN A 443 51.59 67.60 -50.80
CA ASN A 443 50.38 66.79 -50.75
C ASN A 443 50.65 65.31 -51.08
N THR A 444 51.63 65.01 -51.93
CA THR A 444 52.07 63.64 -52.19
C THR A 444 52.64 63.00 -50.93
N LEU A 445 53.44 63.76 -50.16
CA LEU A 445 53.90 63.36 -48.84
C LEU A 445 52.72 63.15 -47.87
N LYS A 446 51.75 64.07 -47.82
CA LYS A 446 50.54 63.90 -46.99
C LYS A 446 49.72 62.66 -47.36
N ALA A 447 49.55 62.38 -48.66
CA ALA A 447 48.85 61.19 -49.13
C ALA A 447 49.60 59.91 -48.75
N ARG A 448 50.94 59.92 -48.87
CA ARG A 448 51.80 58.83 -48.45
C ARG A 448 51.69 58.58 -46.95
N ASP A 449 51.77 59.64 -46.13
CA ASP A 449 51.66 59.54 -44.67
C ASP A 449 50.27 59.01 -44.27
N ALA A 450 49.19 59.49 -44.91
CA ALA A 450 47.84 58.99 -44.68
C ALA A 450 47.67 57.51 -45.10
N ALA A 451 48.30 57.08 -46.19
CA ALA A 451 48.30 55.68 -46.62
C ALA A 451 49.09 54.77 -45.68
N GLN A 452 50.24 55.23 -45.18
CA GLN A 452 51.03 54.51 -44.18
C GLN A 452 50.29 54.37 -42.85
N ASN A 453 49.58 55.42 -42.42
CA ASN A 453 48.73 55.36 -41.23
C ASN A 453 47.58 54.37 -41.38
N LEU A 454 46.92 54.34 -42.55
CA LEU A 454 45.85 53.39 -42.83
C LEU A 454 46.38 51.94 -42.87
N LEU A 455 47.56 51.71 -43.44
CA LEU A 455 48.18 50.38 -43.46
C LEU A 455 48.50 49.91 -42.04
N GLY A 456 49.07 50.79 -41.20
CA GLY A 456 49.31 50.48 -39.79
C GLY A 456 48.02 50.15 -39.02
N MET A 457 46.92 50.87 -39.28
CA MET A 457 45.60 50.53 -38.69
C MET A 457 45.11 49.14 -39.12
N VAL A 458 45.30 48.75 -40.38
CA VAL A 458 44.91 47.42 -40.87
C VAL A 458 45.77 46.33 -40.24
N ASP A 459 47.08 46.56 -40.11
CA ASP A 459 47.99 45.62 -39.46
C ASP A 459 47.63 45.44 -37.97
N ASP A 460 47.38 46.54 -37.25
CA ASP A 460 46.91 46.52 -35.86
C ASP A 460 45.60 45.72 -35.70
N LEU A 461 44.70 45.81 -36.69
CA LEU A 461 43.42 45.08 -36.67
C LEU A 461 43.58 43.59 -36.89
N LEU A 462 44.39 43.21 -37.86
CA LEU A 462 44.70 41.80 -38.13
C LEU A 462 45.39 41.17 -36.91
N GLU A 463 46.28 41.91 -36.28
CA GLU A 463 46.97 41.47 -35.08
C GLU A 463 46.03 41.33 -33.87
N MET A 464 45.16 42.31 -33.63
CA MET A 464 44.16 42.21 -32.57
C MET A 464 43.18 41.04 -32.81
N SER A 465 42.80 40.80 -34.07
CA SER A 465 41.97 39.66 -34.45
C SER A 465 42.68 38.33 -34.16
N ALA A 466 43.97 38.21 -34.52
CA ALA A 466 44.77 37.01 -34.28
C ALA A 466 45.00 36.77 -32.78
N LEU A 467 45.25 37.82 -32.00
CA LEU A 467 45.41 37.74 -30.55
C LEU A 467 44.11 37.28 -29.86
N ARG A 468 42.94 37.71 -30.36
CA ARG A 468 41.63 37.30 -29.82
C ARG A 468 41.21 35.88 -30.21
N SER A 469 41.56 35.42 -31.40
CA SER A 469 41.29 34.04 -31.82
C SER A 469 42.27 33.02 -31.21
N GLY A 470 43.36 33.49 -30.60
CA GLY A 470 44.42 32.64 -30.06
C GLY A 470 45.35 32.08 -31.14
N ASP A 471 45.31 32.62 -32.36
CA ASP A 471 46.10 32.15 -33.51
C ASP A 471 47.56 32.65 -33.49
N VAL A 472 47.97 33.38 -32.44
CA VAL A 472 49.32 33.94 -32.28
C VAL A 472 50.19 33.00 -31.46
N GLU A 473 51.21 32.41 -32.09
CA GLU A 473 52.20 31.56 -31.42
C GLU A 473 53.37 32.38 -30.84
N LEU A 474 53.69 32.16 -29.56
CA LEU A 474 54.85 32.77 -28.92
C LEU A 474 56.14 32.06 -29.37
N ARG A 475 56.88 32.71 -30.29
CA ARG A 475 58.20 32.23 -30.71
C ARG A 475 59.22 32.35 -29.57
N ARG A 476 60.09 31.34 -29.44
CA ARG A 476 61.21 31.30 -28.50
C ARG A 476 62.53 31.32 -29.27
N GLU A 477 63.03 32.52 -29.52
CA GLU A 477 64.27 32.76 -30.25
C GLU A 477 65.28 33.49 -29.35
N PRO A 478 66.60 33.20 -29.46
CA PRO A 478 67.63 33.94 -28.75
C PRO A 478 67.74 35.39 -29.26
N PHE A 479 67.67 36.39 -28.38
CA PHE A 479 67.87 37.79 -28.73
C PHE A 479 68.50 38.61 -27.60
N CYS A 480 69.06 39.78 -27.94
CA CYS A 480 69.60 40.73 -26.99
C CYS A 480 68.61 41.89 -26.78
N PRO A 481 67.98 42.03 -25.59
CA PRO A 481 67.04 43.11 -25.30
C PRO A 481 67.65 44.51 -25.48
N ALA A 482 68.92 44.72 -25.11
CA ALA A 482 69.59 46.01 -25.28
C ALA A 482 69.62 46.47 -26.75
N GLN A 483 69.70 45.55 -27.72
CA GLN A 483 69.62 45.91 -29.15
C GLN A 483 68.23 46.40 -29.55
N ILE A 484 67.17 45.80 -28.99
CA ILE A 484 65.79 46.23 -29.24
C ILE A 484 65.55 47.61 -28.64
N PHE A 485 65.95 47.82 -27.38
CA PHE A 485 65.79 49.12 -26.71
C PHE A 485 66.58 50.24 -27.41
N ARG A 486 67.84 50.00 -27.79
CA ARG A 486 68.64 50.98 -28.55
C ARG A 486 68.02 51.29 -29.91
N SER A 487 67.58 50.27 -30.64
CA SER A 487 66.93 50.49 -31.94
C SER A 487 65.61 51.26 -31.81
N ALA A 488 64.81 50.98 -30.77
CA ALA A 488 63.58 51.73 -30.51
C ALA A 488 63.88 53.18 -30.10
N GLU A 489 64.89 53.40 -29.25
CA GLU A 489 65.39 54.73 -28.88
C GLU A 489 65.82 55.52 -30.11
N GLU A 490 66.71 54.99 -30.95
CA GLU A 490 67.21 55.64 -32.17
C GLU A 490 66.06 56.07 -33.10
N ASN A 491 65.07 55.20 -33.30
CA ASN A 491 63.88 55.49 -34.10
C ASN A 491 62.98 56.56 -33.47
N ALA A 492 62.91 56.62 -32.15
CA ALA A 492 62.13 57.64 -31.44
C ALA A 492 62.87 58.98 -31.36
N SER A 493 64.20 59.00 -31.27
CA SER A 493 65.02 60.22 -31.12
C SER A 493 64.78 61.21 -32.26
N GLY A 494 64.70 60.73 -33.52
CA GLY A 494 64.42 61.61 -34.67
C GLY A 494 63.04 62.30 -34.58
N ARG A 495 62.02 61.57 -34.10
CA ARG A 495 60.67 62.11 -33.90
C ARG A 495 60.58 63.01 -32.67
N ALA A 496 61.25 62.63 -31.58
CA ALA A 496 61.35 63.44 -30.37
C ALA A 496 62.02 64.78 -30.67
N GLN A 497 63.10 64.79 -31.47
CA GLN A 497 63.77 66.03 -31.88
C GLN A 497 62.86 66.92 -32.74
N ALA A 498 62.13 66.34 -33.70
CA ALA A 498 61.14 67.07 -34.50
C ALA A 498 60.01 67.66 -33.62
N ALA A 499 59.61 66.95 -32.56
CA ALA A 499 58.63 67.38 -31.57
C ALA A 499 59.22 68.28 -30.44
N ARG A 500 60.52 68.60 -30.46
CA ARG A 500 61.25 69.36 -29.44
C ARG A 500 61.17 68.74 -28.04
N LEU A 501 61.32 67.42 -27.95
CA LEU A 501 61.34 66.65 -26.70
C LEU A 501 62.77 66.19 -26.36
N ASN A 502 63.07 66.10 -25.07
CA ASN A 502 64.32 65.52 -24.59
C ASN A 502 64.09 64.04 -24.27
N LEU A 503 64.66 63.14 -25.07
CA LEU A 503 64.57 61.70 -24.86
C LEU A 503 65.90 61.19 -24.29
N ASN A 504 65.84 60.53 -23.12
CA ASN A 504 66.99 59.89 -22.50
C ASN A 504 66.66 58.42 -22.20
N ALA A 505 67.56 57.50 -22.55
CA ALA A 505 67.47 56.10 -22.12
C ALA A 505 68.52 55.75 -21.06
N SER A 506 68.09 54.95 -20.08
CA SER A 506 68.95 54.32 -19.07
C SER A 506 68.72 52.82 -19.12
N LEU A 507 69.68 52.10 -19.69
CA LEU A 507 69.62 50.64 -19.86
C LEU A 507 70.57 49.96 -18.87
N ALA A 508 70.06 49.02 -18.08
CA ALA A 508 70.88 48.24 -17.16
C ALA A 508 71.82 47.27 -17.92
N PRO A 509 73.07 47.04 -17.45
CA PRO A 509 74.04 46.18 -18.13
C PRO A 509 73.56 44.74 -18.39
N GLU A 510 72.63 44.24 -17.57
CA GLU A 510 72.05 42.89 -17.66
C GLU A 510 71.23 42.67 -18.95
N LEU A 511 70.83 43.75 -19.63
CA LEU A 511 70.14 43.72 -20.93
C LEU A 511 71.05 43.36 -22.11
N GLU A 512 72.37 43.42 -21.94
CA GLU A 512 73.34 43.03 -22.98
C GLU A 512 73.45 41.50 -23.14
N LYS A 513 72.90 40.72 -22.20
CA LYS A 513 72.84 39.25 -22.30
C LYS A 513 71.82 38.79 -23.34
N THR A 514 71.94 37.54 -23.77
CA THR A 514 70.97 36.89 -24.67
C THR A 514 69.85 36.22 -23.86
N TYR A 515 68.60 36.39 -24.29
CA TYR A 515 67.39 35.84 -23.69
C TYR A 515 66.57 35.09 -24.72
N LEU A 516 65.78 34.11 -24.28
CA LEU A 516 64.83 33.38 -25.12
C LEU A 516 63.45 34.04 -25.05
N GLY A 517 62.89 34.38 -26.20
CA GLY A 517 61.54 34.95 -26.30
C GLY A 517 61.20 35.38 -27.72
N SER A 518 60.18 36.24 -27.88
CA SER A 518 59.77 36.76 -29.19
C SER A 518 60.34 38.17 -29.40
N PRO A 519 61.38 38.35 -30.24
CA PRO A 519 62.00 39.66 -30.45
C PRO A 519 61.04 40.63 -31.14
N SER A 520 60.14 40.13 -31.98
CA SER A 520 59.12 40.94 -32.66
C SER A 520 58.11 41.53 -31.67
N PHE A 521 57.58 40.73 -30.73
CA PHE A 521 56.63 41.23 -29.72
C PHE A 521 57.30 42.18 -28.75
N MET A 522 58.54 41.88 -28.33
CA MET A 522 59.30 42.78 -27.47
C MET A 522 59.54 44.13 -28.16
N ARG A 523 59.96 44.14 -29.42
CA ARG A 523 60.13 45.38 -30.20
C ARG A 523 58.84 46.18 -30.27
N GLN A 524 57.73 45.51 -30.53
CA GLN A 524 56.44 46.16 -30.65
C GLN A 524 55.94 46.77 -29.35
N ILE A 525 56.08 46.07 -28.22
CA ILE A 525 55.77 46.60 -26.89
C ILE A 525 56.57 47.88 -26.64
N VAL A 526 57.89 47.85 -26.88
CA VAL A 526 58.77 49.00 -26.63
C VAL A 526 58.43 50.17 -27.56
N VAL A 527 58.25 49.91 -28.86
CA VAL A 527 57.91 50.94 -29.85
C VAL A 527 56.55 51.56 -29.55
N ASN A 528 55.52 50.77 -29.24
CA ASN A 528 54.18 51.29 -28.95
C ASN A 528 54.17 52.19 -27.70
N VAL A 529 54.85 51.78 -26.63
CA VAL A 529 54.94 52.58 -25.41
C VAL A 529 55.74 53.87 -25.65
N LEU A 530 56.87 53.78 -26.35
CA LEU A 530 57.74 54.93 -26.64
C LEU A 530 57.11 55.91 -27.65
N ASP A 531 56.38 55.40 -28.64
CA ASP A 531 55.65 56.20 -29.62
C ASP A 531 54.54 57.00 -28.97
N ASN A 532 53.77 56.38 -28.06
CA ASN A 532 52.76 57.07 -27.28
C ASN A 532 53.40 58.15 -26.38
N ALA A 533 54.53 57.83 -25.76
CA ALA A 533 55.28 58.77 -24.94
C ALA A 533 55.82 59.98 -25.72
N VAL A 534 56.15 59.83 -27.00
CA VAL A 534 56.56 60.95 -27.87
C VAL A 534 55.36 61.72 -28.42
N ARG A 535 54.32 61.01 -28.86
CA ARG A 535 53.15 61.60 -29.54
C ARG A 535 52.29 62.46 -28.62
N TYR A 536 52.05 62.02 -27.39
CA TYR A 536 51.11 62.66 -26.47
C TYR A 536 51.78 63.58 -25.43
N ASN A 537 53.08 63.81 -25.55
CA ASN A 537 53.82 64.71 -24.67
C ASN A 537 53.61 66.20 -25.02
N VAL A 538 54.08 67.08 -24.15
CA VAL A 538 54.07 68.54 -24.36
C VAL A 538 55.41 69.00 -24.94
N ALA A 539 55.40 70.01 -25.82
CA ALA A 539 56.63 70.55 -26.39
C ALA A 539 57.61 71.03 -25.29
N GLY A 540 58.88 70.64 -25.38
CA GLY A 540 59.88 70.88 -24.33
C GLY A 540 59.86 69.86 -23.18
N GLY A 541 58.94 68.90 -23.20
CA GLY A 541 58.83 67.81 -22.23
C GLY A 541 59.97 66.79 -22.33
N GLY A 542 60.17 66.05 -21.24
CA GLY A 542 61.11 64.93 -21.17
C GLY A 542 60.42 63.58 -21.37
N VAL A 543 61.14 62.65 -22.01
CA VAL A 543 60.82 61.22 -22.08
C VAL A 543 61.99 60.45 -21.49
N GLN A 544 61.77 59.75 -20.38
CA GLN A 544 62.76 58.90 -19.73
C GLN A 544 62.41 57.44 -19.97
N LEU A 545 63.22 56.75 -20.77
CA LEU A 545 63.18 55.30 -20.93
C LEU A 545 64.11 54.66 -19.89
N THR A 546 63.59 53.75 -19.10
CA THR A 546 64.38 52.94 -18.16
C THR A 546 64.09 51.48 -18.43
N ALA A 547 65.12 50.67 -18.61
CA ALA A 547 64.97 49.24 -18.74
C ALA A 547 66.00 48.52 -17.86
N GLY A 548 65.59 47.41 -17.26
CA GLY A 548 66.44 46.61 -16.41
C GLY A 548 65.87 45.23 -16.14
N TYR A 549 66.45 44.56 -15.15
CA TYR A 549 66.00 43.25 -14.70
C TYR A 549 65.69 43.27 -13.20
N ARG A 550 64.63 42.55 -12.81
CA ARG A 550 64.29 42.28 -11.43
C ARG A 550 64.20 40.76 -11.23
N GLU A 551 64.97 40.23 -10.30
CA GLU A 551 64.76 38.88 -9.78
C GLU A 551 63.64 38.94 -8.73
N GLU A 552 62.60 38.13 -8.91
CA GLU A 552 61.61 37.91 -7.86
C GLU A 552 62.13 36.84 -6.90
N ALA A 553 61.97 37.06 -5.59
CA ALA A 553 62.41 36.11 -4.58
C ALA A 553 61.67 34.78 -4.75
N ALA A 554 62.42 33.69 -4.93
CA ALA A 554 61.87 32.35 -5.06
C ALA A 554 61.11 31.95 -3.78
N GLU A 555 59.80 31.72 -3.87
CA GLU A 555 59.13 30.83 -2.92
C GLU A 555 59.59 29.39 -3.22
N ALA A 556 60.20 28.76 -2.22
CA ALA A 556 60.49 27.33 -2.09
C ALA A 556 60.79 26.56 -3.40
N GLY A 557 62.04 26.64 -3.87
CA GLY A 557 62.65 25.54 -4.65
C GLY A 557 62.53 25.60 -6.18
N VAL A 558 62.04 26.70 -6.76
CA VAL A 558 62.10 26.95 -8.21
C VAL A 558 62.92 28.23 -8.44
N ALA A 559 63.94 28.18 -9.30
CA ALA A 559 64.67 29.40 -9.69
C ALA A 559 63.68 30.37 -10.33
N GLY A 560 63.48 31.54 -9.71
CA GLY A 560 62.54 32.55 -10.21
C GLY A 560 62.93 32.97 -11.62
N THR A 561 61.97 32.97 -12.55
CA THR A 561 62.18 33.53 -13.88
C THR A 561 62.44 35.03 -13.73
N PRO A 562 63.60 35.56 -14.19
CA PRO A 562 63.87 36.98 -14.07
C PRO A 562 62.89 37.76 -14.95
N PHE A 563 62.36 38.85 -14.40
CA PHE A 563 61.48 39.75 -15.14
C PHE A 563 62.30 40.89 -15.74
N LEU A 564 62.18 41.08 -17.04
CA LEU A 564 62.60 42.30 -17.70
C LEU A 564 61.62 43.40 -17.32
N THR A 565 62.11 44.49 -16.74
CA THR A 565 61.31 45.66 -16.40
C THR A 565 61.55 46.77 -17.42
N LEU A 566 60.48 47.33 -17.95
CA LEU A 566 60.43 48.51 -18.81
C LEU A 566 59.63 49.59 -18.09
N ALA A 567 60.18 50.79 -17.96
CA ALA A 567 59.46 51.96 -17.50
C ALA A 567 59.70 53.13 -18.47
N VAL A 568 58.61 53.76 -18.94
CA VAL A 568 58.67 54.99 -19.72
C VAL A 568 57.93 56.08 -18.98
N ALA A 569 58.66 57.10 -18.54
CA ALA A 569 58.11 58.24 -17.81
C ALA A 569 58.13 59.50 -18.69
N VAL A 570 57.02 60.22 -18.71
CA VAL A 570 56.87 61.49 -19.41
C VAL A 570 56.29 62.55 -18.49
N ASN A 571 56.72 63.81 -18.63
CA ASN A 571 56.23 64.94 -17.84
C ASN A 571 55.07 65.69 -18.54
N GLY A 572 54.30 64.96 -19.37
CA GLY A 572 53.31 65.49 -20.31
C GLY A 572 51.95 65.85 -19.70
N ARG A 573 50.91 65.83 -20.55
CA ARG A 573 49.54 66.25 -20.19
C ARG A 573 48.89 65.41 -19.08
N GLY A 574 49.36 64.19 -18.84
CA GLY A 574 48.71 63.23 -17.95
C GLY A 574 47.32 62.80 -18.44
N MET A 575 46.68 61.89 -17.72
CA MET A 575 45.35 61.35 -18.00
C MET A 575 44.43 61.54 -16.80
N ASP A 576 43.15 61.84 -17.05
CA ASP A 576 42.12 61.82 -16.03
C ASP A 576 41.75 60.37 -15.61
N PRO A 577 41.04 60.17 -14.48
CA PRO A 577 40.71 58.84 -13.99
C PRO A 577 39.85 58.00 -14.96
N GLU A 578 39.01 58.64 -15.79
CA GLU A 578 38.15 57.96 -16.75
C GLU A 578 38.97 57.48 -17.96
N GLN A 579 39.90 58.31 -18.43
CA GLN A 579 40.88 57.98 -19.47
C GLN A 579 41.83 56.85 -19.04
N LEU A 580 42.33 56.91 -17.79
CA LEU A 580 43.21 55.88 -17.25
C LEU A 580 42.50 54.52 -17.15
N ALA A 581 41.21 54.50 -16.79
CA ALA A 581 40.41 53.27 -16.71
C ALA A 581 40.21 52.61 -18.07
N ARG A 582 40.14 53.40 -19.15
CA ARG A 582 39.87 52.92 -20.51
C ARG A 582 41.14 52.74 -21.37
N LEU A 583 42.33 53.05 -20.84
CA LEU A 583 43.59 53.08 -21.61
C LEU A 583 43.92 51.78 -22.38
N PHE A 584 43.54 50.63 -21.82
CA PHE A 584 43.78 49.32 -22.45
C PHE A 584 42.56 48.78 -23.21
N GLU A 585 41.44 49.51 -23.24
CA GLU A 585 40.30 49.17 -24.07
C GLU A 585 40.64 49.44 -25.56
N PRO A 586 40.31 48.53 -26.48
CA PRO A 586 40.53 48.76 -27.91
C PRO A 586 39.79 50.02 -28.39
N PHE A 587 40.45 50.82 -29.22
CA PHE A 587 39.90 52.06 -29.79
C PHE A 587 39.59 53.17 -28.77
N ALA A 588 40.03 53.04 -27.52
CA ALA A 588 39.89 54.12 -26.55
C ALA A 588 40.75 55.33 -26.98
N GLN A 589 40.09 56.43 -27.31
CA GLN A 589 40.67 57.74 -27.61
C GLN A 589 39.84 58.84 -26.95
N GLU A 590 40.45 59.99 -26.64
CA GLU A 590 39.74 61.13 -26.06
C GLU A 590 38.62 61.64 -27.00
N GLU A 591 37.38 61.72 -26.51
CA GLU A 591 36.22 62.11 -27.32
C GLU A 591 36.04 63.62 -27.54
N ASN A 592 36.86 64.48 -26.92
CA ASN A 592 36.69 65.93 -27.03
C ASN A 592 37.98 66.63 -27.48
N ASP A 593 37.88 67.38 -28.58
CA ASP A 593 38.86 68.31 -29.18
C ASP A 593 40.19 67.78 -29.80
N VAL A 594 40.60 66.53 -29.58
CA VAL A 594 41.94 66.05 -30.04
C VAL A 594 41.93 65.26 -31.35
N ARG A 595 40.75 64.87 -31.88
CA ARG A 595 40.61 64.13 -33.17
C ARG A 595 41.27 64.83 -34.37
N SER A 596 41.48 66.15 -34.31
CA SER A 596 42.07 66.95 -35.38
C SER A 596 43.61 67.01 -35.38
N VAL A 597 44.28 66.67 -34.27
CA VAL A 597 45.70 67.06 -34.07
C VAL A 597 46.66 65.88 -34.11
N TYR A 598 46.24 64.66 -33.74
CA TYR A 598 47.11 63.47 -33.75
C TYR A 598 46.40 62.22 -34.30
N PRO A 599 46.74 61.73 -35.50
CA PRO A 599 46.18 60.49 -36.03
C PRO A 599 46.76 59.26 -35.32
N GLY A 600 45.91 58.34 -34.84
CA GLY A 600 46.28 57.05 -34.25
C GLY A 600 45.13 56.04 -34.30
N SER A 601 45.43 54.74 -34.22
CA SER A 601 44.44 53.64 -34.25
C SER A 601 43.73 53.41 -32.92
N GLY A 602 44.29 53.91 -31.80
CA GLY A 602 43.81 53.58 -30.45
C GLY A 602 44.02 52.10 -30.06
N LEU A 603 44.69 51.32 -30.89
CA LEU A 603 44.91 49.88 -30.68
C LEU A 603 46.27 49.56 -30.06
N GLY A 604 47.25 50.47 -30.17
CA GLY A 604 48.62 50.21 -29.74
C GLY A 604 48.75 49.78 -28.26
N MET A 605 47.99 50.41 -27.35
CA MET A 605 48.02 50.04 -25.92
C MET A 605 47.25 48.75 -25.61
N SER A 606 46.13 48.48 -26.29
CA SER A 606 45.41 47.21 -26.15
C SER A 606 46.21 46.03 -26.70
N ILE A 607 46.94 46.23 -27.82
CA ILE A 607 47.87 45.24 -28.37
C ILE A 607 49.04 45.03 -27.41
N THR A 608 49.61 46.11 -26.88
CA THR A 608 50.70 46.03 -25.89
C THR A 608 50.28 45.22 -24.65
N LYS A 609 49.08 45.47 -24.12
CA LYS A 609 48.52 44.70 -23.00
C LYS A 609 48.34 43.23 -23.34
N ALA A 610 47.71 42.93 -24.48
CA ALA A 610 47.49 41.56 -24.94
C ALA A 610 48.81 40.80 -25.17
N LEU A 611 49.84 41.46 -25.72
CA LEU A 611 51.17 40.86 -25.91
C LEU A 611 51.88 40.62 -24.57
N VAL A 612 51.83 41.57 -23.63
CA VAL A 612 52.41 41.38 -22.29
C VAL A 612 51.72 40.23 -21.55
N ASP A 613 50.39 40.14 -21.64
CA ASP A 613 49.62 39.06 -21.02
C ASP A 613 49.92 37.70 -21.69
N LEU A 614 50.04 37.65 -23.02
CA LEU A 614 50.46 36.46 -23.78
C LEU A 614 51.88 36.00 -23.40
N MET A 615 52.75 36.95 -23.10
CA MET A 615 54.12 36.68 -22.63
C MET A 615 54.18 36.34 -21.13
N GLY A 616 53.05 36.30 -20.41
CA GLY A 616 52.99 35.99 -18.99
C GLY A 616 53.48 37.11 -18.07
N GLY A 617 53.51 38.34 -18.56
CA GLY A 617 53.93 39.53 -17.83
C GLY A 617 52.79 40.36 -17.26
N SER A 618 53.13 41.54 -16.73
CA SER A 618 52.18 42.54 -16.25
C SER A 618 52.55 43.92 -16.77
N ILE A 619 51.56 44.73 -17.14
CA ILE A 619 51.74 46.14 -17.51
C ILE A 619 50.75 47.00 -16.69
N GLY A 620 51.23 48.14 -16.21
CA GLY A 620 50.48 49.11 -15.43
C GLY A 620 50.84 50.53 -15.84
N VAL A 621 49.95 51.47 -15.51
CA VAL A 621 50.14 52.89 -15.83
C VAL A 621 49.75 53.73 -14.62
N THR A 622 50.60 54.70 -14.28
CA THR A 622 50.34 55.71 -13.27
C THR A 622 50.35 57.08 -13.94
N SER A 623 49.28 57.85 -13.83
CA SER A 623 49.17 59.17 -14.45
C SER A 623 48.33 60.12 -13.60
N GLU A 624 48.70 61.40 -13.61
CA GLU A 624 47.93 62.50 -13.02
C GLU A 624 47.83 63.65 -14.02
N PRO A 625 46.65 64.29 -14.21
CA PRO A 625 46.49 65.41 -15.13
C PRO A 625 47.50 66.53 -14.86
N GLY A 626 48.21 66.96 -15.90
CA GLY A 626 49.22 68.01 -15.87
C GLY A 626 50.55 67.64 -15.22
N ARG A 627 50.71 66.40 -14.71
CA ARG A 627 51.92 65.94 -14.02
C ARG A 627 52.69 64.85 -14.77
N GLY A 628 52.06 64.24 -15.79
CA GLY A 628 52.71 63.26 -16.65
C GLY A 628 52.17 61.84 -16.50
N THR A 629 52.88 60.90 -17.11
CA THR A 629 52.47 59.49 -17.20
C THR A 629 53.70 58.59 -17.07
N VAL A 630 53.57 57.54 -16.29
CA VAL A 630 54.56 56.46 -16.18
C VAL A 630 53.91 55.15 -16.60
N VAL A 631 54.44 54.53 -17.65
CA VAL A 631 54.02 53.20 -18.12
C VAL A 631 55.09 52.21 -17.67
N GLU A 632 54.69 51.17 -16.93
CA GLU A 632 55.58 50.14 -16.40
C GLU A 632 55.14 48.75 -16.88
N ALA A 633 56.05 47.99 -17.46
CA ALA A 633 55.82 46.60 -17.86
C ALA A 633 56.90 45.69 -17.27
N ALA A 634 56.49 44.51 -16.81
CA ALA A 634 57.34 43.44 -16.33
C ALA A 634 57.06 42.17 -17.15
N ILE A 635 58.07 41.65 -17.85
CA ILE A 635 57.92 40.52 -18.78
C ILE A 635 58.89 39.41 -18.37
N PRO A 636 58.41 38.17 -18.12
CA PRO A 636 59.30 37.07 -17.76
C PRO A 636 60.14 36.67 -18.98
N LEU A 637 61.46 36.72 -18.84
CA LEU A 637 62.39 36.29 -19.89
C LEU A 637 63.41 35.32 -19.32
N THR A 638 63.62 34.21 -20.00
CA THR A 638 64.64 33.23 -19.58
C THR A 638 65.98 33.61 -20.22
N PRO A 639 67.07 33.78 -19.46
CA PRO A 639 68.40 33.92 -20.03
C PRO A 639 68.71 32.72 -20.92
N ALA A 640 69.22 32.96 -22.12
CA ALA A 640 69.76 31.90 -22.96
C ALA A 640 71.08 31.45 -22.31
N GLY A 641 71.01 30.46 -21.42
CA GLY A 641 72.20 29.90 -20.78
C GLY A 641 73.17 29.32 -21.81
N ASP A 642 74.46 29.29 -21.48
CA ASP A 642 75.50 28.60 -22.24
C ASP A 642 75.16 27.09 -22.41
N GLU A 643 74.39 26.73 -23.43
CA GLU A 643 74.12 25.33 -23.78
C GLU A 643 75.31 24.72 -24.52
N LYS A 644 76.37 24.38 -23.77
CA LYS A 644 77.14 23.16 -24.08
C LYS A 644 76.56 22.00 -23.30
N GLY A 645 75.69 21.25 -23.95
CA GLY A 645 75.40 19.86 -23.62
C GLY A 645 74.10 19.60 -22.89
N LYS A 646 72.99 19.54 -23.65
CA LYS A 646 71.98 18.47 -23.58
C LYS A 646 70.98 18.62 -24.74
N ALA A 647 71.44 18.35 -25.95
CA ALA A 647 70.55 17.95 -27.03
C ALA A 647 70.03 16.54 -26.74
N GLY A 648 68.75 16.45 -26.43
CA GLY A 648 68.04 15.19 -26.21
C GLY A 648 66.56 15.39 -26.54
N SER A 649 66.28 15.33 -27.84
CA SER A 649 64.99 15.14 -28.51
C SER A 649 63.73 15.19 -27.64
N ASP A 650 62.88 16.17 -27.89
CA ASP A 650 61.51 15.82 -28.27
C ASP A 650 60.93 16.87 -29.21
N ALA A 651 60.71 16.43 -30.46
CA ALA A 651 60.01 17.19 -31.47
C ALA A 651 58.49 16.95 -31.30
N PRO A 652 57.64 17.99 -31.32
CA PRO A 652 56.20 17.80 -31.32
C PRO A 652 55.76 17.38 -32.73
N ARG A 653 55.16 16.18 -32.85
CA ARG A 653 54.48 15.74 -34.08
C ARG A 653 52.99 16.07 -34.01
N THR A 654 52.54 16.54 -35.16
CA THR A 654 51.29 17.19 -35.56
C THR A 654 50.05 16.27 -35.54
N ARG A 655 48.87 16.92 -35.44
CA ARG A 655 47.50 16.43 -35.74
C ARG A 655 47.39 15.45 -36.93
N ALA A 656 46.45 14.51 -36.85
CA ALA A 656 45.57 14.14 -37.97
C ALA A 656 44.25 13.49 -37.50
N ALA A 657 43.15 13.90 -38.14
CA ALA A 657 41.83 13.31 -38.06
C ALA A 657 41.67 12.11 -39.02
N GLY A 658 40.64 11.27 -38.80
CA GLY A 658 39.98 10.55 -39.90
C GLY A 658 39.76 9.05 -39.72
N THR A 659 38.49 8.69 -39.49
CA THR A 659 37.73 7.58 -40.11
C THR A 659 38.17 6.12 -39.99
N GLY A 660 37.21 5.25 -39.65
CA GLY A 660 37.12 3.93 -40.27
C GLY A 660 36.89 2.73 -39.33
N ALA A 661 35.62 2.35 -39.22
CA ALA A 661 35.11 0.99 -39.41
C ALA A 661 35.63 -0.20 -38.56
N THR A 662 34.63 -0.91 -38.02
CA THR A 662 34.48 -2.38 -37.95
C THR A 662 35.22 -3.20 -36.89
N SER A 663 34.41 -3.92 -36.12
CA SER A 663 34.68 -4.99 -35.15
C SER A 663 35.43 -6.20 -35.77
N PRO A 664 36.06 -7.09 -34.97
CA PRO A 664 35.29 -8.26 -34.49
C PRO A 664 35.66 -8.83 -33.10
N VAL A 665 34.61 -9.29 -32.39
CA VAL A 665 34.38 -10.61 -31.74
C VAL A 665 35.53 -11.40 -31.07
N ALA A 666 35.33 -11.73 -29.78
CA ALA A 666 35.50 -13.06 -29.15
C ALA A 666 34.81 -13.04 -27.75
N ALA A 667 33.71 -13.75 -27.48
CA ALA A 667 33.49 -15.20 -27.31
C ALA A 667 33.63 -15.67 -25.85
N GLY A 668 32.55 -16.26 -25.30
CA GLY A 668 32.51 -16.92 -24.00
C GLY A 668 31.07 -17.19 -23.52
N ALA A 669 30.44 -18.26 -24.04
CA ALA A 669 29.16 -18.79 -23.59
C ALA A 669 29.34 -19.88 -22.49
N PRO A 670 28.34 -20.15 -21.63
CA PRO A 670 28.28 -21.33 -20.77
C PRO A 670 27.38 -22.44 -21.36
N ALA A 671 27.62 -23.69 -20.95
CA ALA A 671 26.96 -24.90 -21.43
C ALA A 671 25.93 -25.49 -20.44
N GLU A 672 24.79 -25.89 -21.02
CA GLU A 672 23.99 -27.14 -20.86
C GLU A 672 23.45 -27.62 -19.49
N ALA A 673 22.12 -27.48 -19.30
CA ALA A 673 21.03 -28.50 -19.35
C ALA A 673 21.31 -29.98 -18.91
N PRO A 674 20.29 -30.83 -18.55
CA PRO A 674 18.91 -30.80 -19.08
C PRO A 674 17.71 -31.39 -18.26
N LEU A 675 16.51 -31.20 -18.86
CA LEU A 675 15.21 -31.94 -18.79
C LEU A 675 14.33 -31.79 -17.51
N SER A 676 13.00 -31.59 -17.57
CA SER A 676 11.97 -32.12 -18.50
C SER A 676 10.62 -31.36 -18.43
N HIS A 677 9.88 -31.32 -19.57
CA HIS A 677 8.41 -31.27 -19.81
C HIS A 677 7.53 -30.23 -19.05
N GLU A 678 6.58 -29.50 -19.62
CA GLU A 678 5.55 -29.90 -20.60
C GLU A 678 4.82 -28.66 -21.20
N MET A 679 4.12 -28.89 -22.32
CA MET A 679 3.47 -27.93 -23.22
C MET A 679 2.27 -27.18 -22.62
N THR A 680 2.04 -25.92 -23.03
CA THR A 680 0.84 -25.54 -23.81
C THR A 680 0.91 -24.11 -24.36
N LYS A 681 0.62 -24.02 -25.66
CA LYS A 681 0.48 -22.82 -26.50
C LYS A 681 -0.80 -22.03 -26.17
N ARG A 682 -0.74 -20.70 -26.29
CA ARG A 682 -1.62 -19.92 -27.19
C ARG A 682 -1.16 -18.45 -27.30
N ASP A 683 -0.55 -18.15 -28.43
CA ASP A 683 -0.44 -16.80 -28.99
C ASP A 683 -1.79 -16.35 -29.57
N SER A 684 -2.12 -15.06 -29.41
CA SER A 684 -2.40 -14.20 -30.58
C SER A 684 -2.51 -12.71 -30.15
N PRO A 685 -1.90 -11.77 -30.88
CA PRO A 685 -1.93 -10.33 -30.60
C PRO A 685 -2.95 -9.54 -31.46
N PHE A 686 -3.11 -8.27 -31.06
CA PHE A 686 -3.73 -7.07 -31.64
C PHE A 686 -4.09 -6.96 -33.15
N SER A 687 -5.06 -6.05 -33.37
CA SER A 687 -5.46 -5.27 -34.56
C SER A 687 -6.53 -5.89 -35.48
N SER A 688 -7.49 -5.18 -36.10
CA SER A 688 -8.02 -3.80 -36.04
C SER A 688 -9.18 -3.67 -37.06
N PHE A 689 -10.01 -2.63 -36.91
CA PHE A 689 -10.80 -1.93 -37.95
C PHE A 689 -12.06 -2.60 -38.61
N PHE A 690 -13.14 -1.80 -38.59
CA PHE A 690 -14.41 -1.80 -39.34
C PHE A 690 -15.66 -2.51 -38.78
N SER A 691 -16.71 -1.67 -38.67
CA SER A 691 -18.14 -1.84 -38.31
C SER A 691 -18.49 -1.85 -36.83
#